data_AF-A0A2P4NY33-F1
#
_entry.id   AF-A0A2P4NY33-F1
#
_cell.length_a   1.000
_cell.length_b   1.000
_cell.length_c   1.000
_cell.angle_alpha   90.00
_cell.angle_beta   90.00
_cell.angle_gamma   90.00
#
_symmetry.space_group_name_H-M   'P 1'
#
loop_
_entity.id
_entity.type
_entity.pdbx_description
1 polymer ?
#
loop_
_entity_poly.entity_id
_entity_poly.type
_entity_poly.pdbx_seq_one_letter_code
_entity_poly.pdbx_strand_id
1 'polypeptide(L)'
;MHKINIEEESDNKYNYEEEEEEEDNNENNDEEEEEEGNNDDNNNQVEEERNNDEEEHNNDEEERNNDEKERNNEEKEIDQIVEALDEDKIPFCNVLYRSGDFVYYHDDNGQKKLGRLRSILKNHDGYYQLRIQKILEYSDLPGNLKGLPRQRRSITGEVWLQDEPFLIIMTSQILEKVTILMMFQHQNIPDGSLRISEIIYKCNDRWHVRNVKLSYLHPSDYISIRNPPSSSMPIYKLFLDLYYDDFGTFRNVYHSLGGVYVQFGNMPAHQRKLIKNHFVIGFIPFGGKFDEFMIPFISEMKELEKGKVMTVQGQDAWIIAGLGVVTADLPQGNDMTGVLRHNANKGCRTCKTTKESLSAHNQDIVTTLRYHHITDEEILKISYETIMSKRDQLCTEYGLRSLPSILDKLKRERYLQMLQDVYHATAGKIGRLLKLTCELFSREGEDNFIEIWKNFEIPKRWSRLPNPITHYNSFMMSDLLRLAMIMLFLLNQFLKESSIKRNETAMIQQRIDAFRVNSVPKIIIFCWIHVAKTMKAVFNKKFTSDSYEELQQCFEEEFSILPKVFVNFVNLPNIHINMHAKTFGTLINTQVGIKEMVYRIFKGMVPKTNCKNIDLDLLKRYNTLFAIRYLADGGIDPRFNRSCTGFTNSNFGQLFLNWYVTEDKYSTEATEQVQDDDDDTKIISPVNFISNISLKKRMSKQERDKLLLTLHNFKTELFLSYVYMKFEAALINSSISWYKFASYMIEEENGILSKLKFTYISMILSQFMKKIMKNLMQ
;
A
#
# COMPACT_ATOMS: atom_id res chain seq x y z
N MET A 1 -36.76 54.35 -12.05
CA MET A 1 -37.51 53.65 -13.11
C MET A 1 -36.76 52.36 -13.43
N HIS A 2 -37.50 51.24 -13.42
CA HIS A 2 -37.07 49.84 -13.56
C HIS A 2 -36.19 49.22 -12.45
N LYS A 3 -36.90 48.76 -11.41
CA LYS A 3 -36.59 47.53 -10.67
C LYS A 3 -36.97 46.33 -11.56
N ILE A 4 -36.11 45.31 -11.60
CA ILE A 4 -36.49 43.95 -12.01
C ILE A 4 -36.12 43.04 -10.83
N ASN A 5 -37.12 42.28 -10.39
CA ASN A 5 -37.07 41.27 -9.33
C ASN A 5 -36.19 40.10 -9.75
N ILE A 6 -35.38 39.60 -8.82
CA ILE A 6 -34.92 38.21 -8.80
C ILE A 6 -35.61 37.60 -7.58
N GLU A 7 -36.54 36.70 -7.84
CA GLU A 7 -37.22 35.90 -6.83
C GLU A 7 -36.24 34.88 -6.26
N GLU A 8 -36.27 34.79 -4.93
CA GLU A 8 -35.65 33.76 -4.11
C GLU A 8 -36.34 32.41 -4.40
N GLU A 9 -35.56 31.40 -4.81
CA GLU A 9 -35.96 29.99 -4.61
C GLU A 9 -35.13 29.43 -3.46
N SER A 10 -35.84 29.18 -2.38
CA SER A 10 -35.41 28.65 -1.10
C SER A 10 -35.07 27.15 -1.15
N ASP A 11 -33.98 26.81 -0.49
CA ASP A 11 -33.76 25.66 0.39
C ASP A 11 -34.26 24.26 -0.04
N ASN A 12 -33.29 23.37 -0.30
CA ASN A 12 -33.34 22.03 0.28
C ASN A 12 -32.00 21.71 0.96
N LYS A 13 -32.12 21.55 2.27
CA LYS A 13 -31.12 21.24 3.30
C LYS A 13 -30.20 20.08 2.88
N TYR A 14 -28.90 20.35 2.77
CA TYR A 14 -27.87 19.32 2.82
C TYR A 14 -27.69 18.91 4.27
N ASN A 15 -28.17 17.73 4.65
CA ASN A 15 -27.83 17.11 5.94
C ASN A 15 -26.36 16.69 5.89
N TYR A 16 -25.52 17.50 6.52
CA TYR A 16 -24.22 17.06 7.04
C TYR A 16 -24.49 16.20 8.27
N GLU A 17 -24.43 14.88 8.11
CA GLU A 17 -24.12 13.95 9.19
C GLU A 17 -22.77 13.32 8.82
N GLU A 18 -21.72 14.09 9.08
CA GLU A 18 -20.43 13.49 9.42
C GLU A 18 -20.63 12.87 10.80
N GLU A 19 -20.22 11.61 10.99
CA GLU A 19 -20.10 11.02 12.32
C GLU A 19 -19.08 11.86 13.11
N GLU A 20 -19.59 12.87 13.81
CA GLU A 20 -18.86 13.60 14.83
C GLU A 20 -18.36 12.59 15.87
N GLU A 21 -17.04 12.46 15.99
CA GLU A 21 -16.44 12.00 17.23
C GLU A 21 -16.76 13.08 18.28
N GLU A 22 -17.80 12.85 19.09
CA GLU A 22 -18.12 13.68 20.25
C GLU A 22 -16.90 13.74 21.19
N GLU A 23 -16.21 14.88 21.19
CA GLU A 23 -15.25 15.27 22.24
C GLU A 23 -16.02 15.91 23.40
N ASP A 24 -16.36 15.11 24.42
CA ASP A 24 -16.84 15.64 25.70
C ASP A 24 -15.66 16.15 26.54
N ASN A 25 -15.58 17.46 26.69
CA ASN A 25 -14.74 18.14 27.66
C ASN A 25 -15.30 17.95 29.08
N ASN A 26 -14.47 17.51 30.02
CA ASN A 26 -14.64 17.91 31.42
C ASN A 26 -13.27 18.06 32.10
N GLU A 27 -12.94 19.31 32.42
CA GLU A 27 -12.05 19.67 33.51
C GLU A 27 -12.63 19.14 34.82
N ASN A 28 -11.83 18.48 35.65
CA ASN A 28 -11.86 18.66 37.08
C ASN A 28 -10.52 18.26 37.69
N ASN A 29 -9.98 19.21 38.46
CA ASN A 29 -8.94 19.01 39.46
C ASN A 29 -9.41 17.95 40.47
N ASP A 30 -8.48 17.19 41.04
CA ASP A 30 -8.27 17.19 42.49
C ASP A 30 -6.97 16.45 42.85
N GLU A 31 -6.28 17.09 43.78
CA GLU A 31 -5.08 16.68 44.50
C GLU A 31 -5.40 15.54 45.49
N GLU A 32 -4.42 14.67 45.78
CA GLU A 32 -4.16 13.95 47.05
C GLU A 32 -3.18 12.80 46.72
N GLU A 33 -1.88 12.91 46.96
CA GLU A 33 -1.13 12.78 48.23
C GLU A 33 -1.18 11.38 48.88
N GLU A 34 0.04 10.88 49.16
CA GLU A 34 0.41 9.87 50.17
C GLU A 34 0.03 8.39 49.89
N GLU A 35 0.80 7.36 50.25
CA GLU A 35 2.12 7.24 50.87
C GLU A 35 2.62 5.79 50.68
N GLU A 36 3.90 5.63 50.98
CA GLU A 36 4.70 4.41 50.94
C GLU A 36 4.17 3.26 51.82
N GLY A 37 4.45 2.03 51.39
CA GLY A 37 4.19 0.81 52.17
C GLY A 37 5.10 -0.32 51.73
N ASN A 38 6.32 -0.31 52.25
CA ASN A 38 7.35 -1.33 52.10
C ASN A 38 6.95 -2.71 52.68
N ASN A 39 7.54 -3.72 52.05
CA ASN A 39 8.26 -4.85 52.65
C ASN A 39 7.56 -6.17 53.05
N ASP A 40 8.30 -7.21 52.61
CA ASP A 40 8.54 -8.51 53.24
C ASP A 40 7.38 -9.53 53.14
N ASP A 41 7.54 -10.80 52.74
CA ASP A 41 8.66 -11.70 52.91
C ASP A 41 8.73 -12.77 51.79
N ASN A 42 9.97 -13.13 51.46
CA ASN A 42 10.36 -14.39 50.82
C ASN A 42 10.12 -15.56 51.78
N ASN A 43 9.72 -16.74 51.28
CA ASN A 43 10.59 -17.92 51.29
C ASN A 43 9.90 -19.23 50.84
N ASN A 44 10.70 -20.00 50.07
CA ASN A 44 10.85 -21.47 50.08
C ASN A 44 9.65 -22.30 49.57
N GLN A 45 9.80 -23.41 48.83
CA GLN A 45 10.91 -24.28 48.42
C GLN A 45 10.30 -25.16 47.28
N VAL A 46 10.92 -25.33 46.11
CA VAL A 46 11.95 -26.33 45.74
C VAL A 46 11.40 -27.77 45.55
N GLU A 47 11.55 -28.24 44.29
CA GLU A 47 11.75 -29.62 43.78
C GLU A 47 10.56 -30.61 43.90
N GLU A 48 10.27 -31.54 42.99
CA GLU A 48 11.07 -32.39 42.08
C GLU A 48 10.03 -33.16 41.20
N GLU A 49 10.12 -33.34 39.87
CA GLU A 49 10.62 -34.53 39.10
C GLU A 49 9.96 -34.42 37.70
N ARG A 50 10.68 -34.16 36.59
CA ARG A 50 11.35 -35.05 35.62
C ARG A 50 10.52 -36.19 34.98
N ASN A 51 10.39 -36.01 33.66
CA ASN A 51 10.48 -36.98 32.54
C ASN A 51 9.29 -37.91 32.25
N ASN A 52 8.75 -37.78 31.03
CA ASN A 52 8.80 -38.85 30.05
C ASN A 52 8.64 -38.29 28.63
N ASP A 53 9.58 -38.70 27.80
CA ASP A 53 9.77 -38.41 26.39
C ASP A 53 8.72 -39.07 25.51
N GLU A 54 8.40 -38.38 24.41
CA GLU A 54 8.49 -38.91 23.04
C GLU A 54 8.24 -40.41 22.83
N GLU A 55 7.08 -40.74 22.26
CA GLU A 55 6.90 -41.74 21.20
C GLU A 55 5.41 -41.84 20.87
N GLU A 56 5.00 -41.27 19.73
CA GLU A 56 4.12 -41.94 18.76
C GLU A 56 4.00 -41.06 17.52
N HIS A 57 5.01 -41.21 16.67
CA HIS A 57 5.00 -40.86 15.27
C HIS A 57 4.22 -41.93 14.50
N ASN A 58 3.45 -41.48 13.51
CA ASN A 58 2.99 -42.22 12.32
C ASN A 58 1.75 -43.09 12.47
N ASN A 59 0.66 -42.59 11.86
CA ASN A 59 -0.49 -43.24 11.21
C ASN A 59 -1.57 -42.13 11.22
N ASP A 60 -1.99 -41.49 10.14
CA ASP A 60 -2.36 -42.05 8.84
C ASP A 60 -2.18 -40.99 7.73
N GLU A 61 -1.25 -41.28 6.83
CA GLU A 61 -0.97 -40.58 5.56
C GLU A 61 -1.76 -41.17 4.37
N GLU A 62 -2.84 -41.92 4.63
CA GLU A 62 -3.57 -42.70 3.62
C GLU A 62 -5.09 -42.50 3.59
N GLU A 63 -5.59 -41.29 3.88
CA GLU A 63 -6.88 -40.83 3.32
C GLU A 63 -6.65 -39.63 2.39
N ARG A 64 -5.86 -39.95 1.38
CA ARG A 64 -5.71 -39.21 0.14
C ARG A 64 -6.94 -39.44 -0.75
N ASN A 65 -7.25 -38.40 -1.52
CA ASN A 65 -7.87 -38.45 -2.84
C ASN A 65 -9.41 -38.59 -2.87
N ASN A 66 -10.11 -37.45 -2.88
CA ASN A 66 -11.14 -37.19 -3.91
C ASN A 66 -11.75 -35.77 -3.97
N ASP A 67 -11.35 -34.80 -3.15
CA ASP A 67 -11.95 -33.44 -3.20
C ASP A 67 -11.03 -32.33 -3.77
N GLU A 68 -9.94 -32.70 -4.46
CA GLU A 68 -8.93 -31.77 -5.03
C GLU A 68 -9.25 -31.24 -6.44
N LYS A 69 -10.49 -31.39 -6.93
CA LYS A 69 -10.91 -30.87 -8.24
C LYS A 69 -12.25 -30.18 -8.13
N GLU A 70 -12.25 -28.94 -7.66
CA GLU A 70 -13.19 -27.87 -8.02
C GLU A 70 -13.13 -26.77 -6.96
N ARG A 71 -12.27 -25.77 -7.22
CA ARG A 71 -12.39 -24.36 -6.82
C ARG A 71 -11.02 -23.74 -7.00
N ASN A 72 -10.92 -22.76 -7.90
CA ASN A 72 -9.88 -21.71 -8.02
C ASN A 72 -9.75 -21.34 -9.51
N ASN A 73 -10.54 -20.39 -9.99
CA ASN A 73 -10.37 -19.78 -11.31
C ASN A 73 -11.23 -18.52 -11.47
N GLU A 74 -11.05 -17.46 -10.67
CA GLU A 74 -11.87 -16.23 -10.86
C GLU A 74 -11.20 -14.84 -10.70
N GLU A 75 -10.03 -14.62 -10.10
CA GLU A 75 -9.86 -13.29 -9.46
C GLU A 75 -8.46 -12.65 -9.50
N LYS A 76 -7.95 -12.11 -10.63
CA LYS A 76 -6.63 -11.39 -10.63
C LYS A 76 -6.48 -10.15 -11.55
N GLU A 77 -7.51 -9.44 -12.01
CA GLU A 77 -7.39 -8.48 -13.15
C GLU A 77 -6.43 -7.26 -13.00
N ILE A 78 -5.92 -6.94 -11.79
CA ILE A 78 -5.11 -5.71 -11.57
C ILE A 78 -3.60 -5.93 -11.42
N ASP A 79 -3.12 -7.17 -11.46
CA ASP A 79 -1.70 -7.49 -11.67
C ASP A 79 -1.13 -6.78 -12.92
N GLN A 80 -1.99 -6.49 -13.90
CA GLN A 80 -1.67 -5.79 -15.14
C GLN A 80 -1.03 -4.40 -14.96
N ILE A 81 -1.38 -3.65 -13.91
CA ILE A 81 -0.91 -2.26 -13.81
C ILE A 81 0.45 -2.16 -13.08
N VAL A 82 0.68 -3.05 -12.11
CA VAL A 82 1.82 -2.96 -11.19
C VAL A 82 2.86 -4.07 -11.41
N GLU A 83 2.46 -5.28 -11.82
CA GLU A 83 3.42 -6.37 -12.15
C GLU A 83 3.95 -6.30 -13.59
N ALA A 84 3.33 -5.50 -14.47
CA ALA A 84 3.91 -5.11 -15.76
C ALA A 84 5.28 -4.40 -15.66
N LEU A 85 5.76 -4.16 -14.43
CA LEU A 85 7.03 -3.52 -14.14
C LEU A 85 8.17 -4.50 -13.85
N ASP A 86 7.89 -5.78 -13.59
CA ASP A 86 8.97 -6.75 -13.35
C ASP A 86 9.41 -7.41 -14.65
N GLU A 87 8.52 -7.91 -15.52
CA GLU A 87 8.88 -8.42 -16.85
C GLU A 87 7.77 -8.26 -17.91
N ASP A 88 8.01 -7.46 -18.95
CA ASP A 88 7.03 -7.23 -20.03
C ASP A 88 7.14 -8.24 -21.19
N LYS A 89 8.14 -9.12 -21.15
CA LYS A 89 8.45 -10.10 -22.20
C LYS A 89 9.16 -11.32 -21.64
N ILE A 90 8.85 -12.49 -22.19
CA ILE A 90 9.57 -13.73 -21.88
C ILE A 90 10.05 -14.40 -23.18
N PRO A 91 11.34 -14.78 -23.27
CA PRO A 91 11.82 -15.65 -24.33
C PRO A 91 11.44 -17.10 -24.01
N PHE A 92 10.72 -17.76 -24.91
CA PHE A 92 10.40 -19.17 -24.82
C PHE A 92 10.49 -19.82 -26.20
N CYS A 93 11.18 -20.96 -26.32
CA CYS A 93 11.41 -21.65 -27.60
C CYS A 93 11.93 -20.73 -28.73
N ASN A 94 12.86 -19.82 -28.42
CA ASN A 94 13.39 -18.79 -29.33
C ASN A 94 12.36 -17.79 -29.89
N VAL A 95 11.15 -17.74 -29.32
CA VAL A 95 10.11 -16.75 -29.64
C VAL A 95 9.91 -15.84 -28.43
N LEU A 96 9.84 -14.54 -28.69
CA LEU A 96 9.59 -13.54 -27.65
C LEU A 96 8.09 -13.30 -27.49
N TYR A 97 7.54 -13.64 -26.32
CA TYR A 97 6.13 -13.38 -25.97
C TYR A 97 5.99 -12.09 -25.17
N ARG A 98 4.91 -11.35 -25.37
CA ARG A 98 4.60 -10.08 -24.72
C ARG A 98 3.13 -10.02 -24.32
N SER A 99 2.82 -9.23 -23.28
CA SER A 99 1.43 -8.91 -22.97
C SER A 99 0.71 -8.34 -24.20
N GLY A 100 -0.51 -8.79 -24.43
CA GLY A 100 -1.33 -8.47 -25.60
C GLY A 100 -1.27 -9.50 -26.73
N ASP A 101 -0.24 -10.36 -26.78
CA ASP A 101 -0.10 -11.39 -27.81
C ASP A 101 -1.22 -12.44 -27.73
N PHE A 102 -1.62 -12.99 -28.89
CA PHE A 102 -2.54 -14.13 -28.95
C PHE A 102 -1.76 -15.44 -29.08
N VAL A 103 -2.22 -16.47 -28.38
CA VAL A 103 -1.55 -17.77 -28.29
C VAL A 103 -2.52 -18.93 -28.39
N TYR A 104 -2.02 -20.06 -28.87
CA TYR A 104 -2.62 -21.37 -28.60
C TYR A 104 -1.98 -21.95 -27.33
N TYR A 105 -2.80 -22.58 -26.50
CA TYR A 105 -2.36 -23.30 -25.30
C TYR A 105 -3.11 -24.62 -25.13
N HIS A 106 -2.56 -25.51 -24.31
CA HIS A 106 -3.24 -26.70 -23.83
C HIS A 106 -3.98 -26.42 -22.53
N ASP A 107 -5.28 -26.71 -22.48
CA ASP A 107 -6.02 -26.76 -21.22
C ASP A 107 -5.58 -27.96 -20.36
N ASP A 108 -6.14 -28.08 -19.16
CA ASP A 108 -5.78 -29.16 -18.21
C ASP A 108 -6.14 -30.56 -18.73
N ASN A 109 -7.00 -30.64 -19.74
CA ASN A 109 -7.36 -31.88 -20.44
C ASN A 109 -6.51 -32.12 -21.69
N GLY A 110 -5.50 -31.27 -21.96
CA GLY A 110 -4.65 -31.34 -23.13
C GLY A 110 -5.30 -30.85 -24.43
N GLN A 111 -6.49 -30.23 -24.39
CA GLN A 111 -7.14 -29.71 -25.59
C GLN A 111 -6.51 -28.38 -26.03
N LYS A 112 -6.35 -28.22 -27.35
CA LYS A 112 -5.87 -26.97 -27.94
C LYS A 112 -6.95 -25.89 -27.81
N LYS A 113 -6.64 -24.80 -27.11
CA LYS A 113 -7.51 -23.65 -26.89
C LYS A 113 -6.83 -22.35 -27.32
N LEU A 114 -7.64 -21.34 -27.62
CA LEU A 114 -7.20 -20.00 -27.98
C LEU A 114 -7.22 -19.07 -26.76
N GLY A 115 -6.25 -18.17 -26.69
CA GLY A 115 -6.22 -17.16 -25.64
C GLY A 115 -5.40 -15.94 -25.97
N ARG A 116 -5.58 -14.89 -25.17
CA ARG A 116 -4.78 -13.66 -25.23
C ARG A 116 -3.93 -13.57 -23.96
N LEU A 117 -2.62 -13.43 -24.12
CA LEU A 117 -1.69 -13.23 -23.01
C LEU A 117 -1.91 -11.84 -22.40
N ARG A 118 -2.18 -11.78 -21.09
CA ARG A 118 -2.47 -10.52 -20.37
C ARG A 118 -1.34 -10.13 -19.42
N SER A 119 -0.71 -11.10 -18.76
CA SER A 119 0.44 -10.85 -17.90
C SER A 119 1.34 -12.08 -17.82
N ILE A 120 2.59 -11.82 -17.43
CA ILE A 120 3.61 -12.82 -17.13
C ILE A 120 3.86 -12.71 -15.62
N LEU A 121 3.73 -13.84 -14.94
CA LEU A 121 3.79 -13.98 -13.48
C LEU A 121 4.98 -14.87 -13.11
N LYS A 122 5.41 -14.84 -11.84
CA LYS A 122 6.34 -15.83 -11.27
C LYS A 122 5.71 -16.54 -10.09
N ASN A 123 5.90 -17.86 -10.00
CA ASN A 123 5.50 -18.64 -8.84
C ASN A 123 6.54 -18.51 -7.70
N HIS A 124 6.28 -19.15 -6.56
CA HIS A 124 7.19 -19.13 -5.39
C HIS A 124 8.58 -19.68 -5.70
N ASP A 125 8.68 -20.66 -6.59
CA ASP A 125 9.94 -21.28 -7.00
C ASP A 125 10.69 -20.46 -8.08
N GLY A 126 10.11 -19.34 -8.51
CA GLY A 126 10.67 -18.45 -9.53
C GLY A 126 10.40 -18.87 -10.98
N TYR A 127 9.59 -19.91 -11.21
CA TYR A 127 9.13 -20.30 -12.54
C TYR A 127 8.07 -19.35 -13.07
N TYR A 128 8.10 -19.14 -14.38
CA TYR A 128 7.13 -18.29 -15.07
C TYR A 128 5.77 -18.97 -15.24
N GLN A 129 4.74 -18.22 -14.88
CA GLN A 129 3.34 -18.49 -15.16
C GLN A 129 2.78 -17.42 -16.09
N LEU A 130 1.78 -17.78 -16.88
CA LEU A 130 1.19 -16.91 -17.89
C LEU A 130 -0.29 -16.76 -17.63
N ARG A 131 -0.77 -15.53 -17.65
CA ARG A 131 -2.19 -15.26 -17.48
C ARG A 131 -2.87 -15.06 -18.83
N ILE A 132 -3.86 -15.89 -19.11
CA ILE A 132 -4.53 -15.98 -20.40
C ILE A 132 -5.99 -15.57 -20.28
N GLN A 133 -6.40 -14.61 -21.11
CA GLN A 133 -7.81 -14.33 -21.37
C GLN A 133 -8.36 -15.38 -22.34
N LYS A 134 -9.47 -16.01 -21.99
CA LYS A 134 -10.08 -17.05 -22.82
C LYS A 134 -10.62 -16.46 -24.13
N ILE A 135 -10.40 -17.21 -25.21
CA ILE A 135 -11.06 -16.98 -26.49
C ILE A 135 -11.88 -18.22 -26.82
N LEU A 136 -13.18 -18.03 -26.94
CA LEU A 136 -14.17 -19.07 -27.17
C LEU A 136 -14.42 -19.29 -28.65
N GLU A 137 -14.58 -20.55 -29.01
CA GLU A 137 -15.20 -20.96 -30.27
C GLU A 137 -16.72 -21.05 -30.11
N TYR A 138 -17.44 -21.16 -31.23
CA TYR A 138 -18.90 -21.23 -31.22
C TYR A 138 -19.46 -22.37 -30.36
N SER A 139 -18.77 -23.52 -30.32
CA SER A 139 -19.15 -24.67 -29.50
C SER A 139 -19.21 -24.32 -28.01
N ASP A 140 -18.32 -23.44 -27.57
CA ASP A 140 -18.06 -23.12 -26.17
C ASP A 140 -18.90 -21.91 -25.71
N LEU A 141 -19.68 -21.30 -26.62
CA LEU A 141 -20.58 -20.20 -26.28
C LEU A 141 -21.70 -20.61 -25.33
N PRO A 142 -22.11 -19.73 -24.39
CA PRO A 142 -23.31 -19.93 -23.60
C PRO A 142 -24.57 -20.11 -24.45
N GLY A 143 -25.49 -20.96 -24.00
CA GLY A 143 -26.68 -21.35 -24.77
C GLY A 143 -27.55 -20.17 -25.21
N ASN A 144 -27.70 -19.14 -24.37
CA ASN A 144 -28.47 -17.94 -24.70
C ASN A 144 -27.80 -17.05 -25.77
N LEU A 145 -26.49 -17.24 -26.01
CA LEU A 145 -25.74 -16.52 -27.04
C LEU A 145 -25.63 -17.31 -28.35
N LYS A 146 -25.87 -18.63 -28.32
CA LYS A 146 -25.89 -19.46 -29.53
C LYS A 146 -27.05 -19.06 -30.44
N GLY A 147 -26.74 -18.88 -31.71
CA GLY A 147 -27.73 -18.61 -32.74
C GLY A 147 -27.14 -18.72 -34.14
N LEU A 148 -28.02 -18.84 -35.14
CA LEU A 148 -27.64 -18.92 -36.56
C LEU A 148 -26.70 -17.80 -37.02
N PRO A 149 -26.87 -16.52 -36.59
CA PRO A 149 -25.94 -15.47 -36.99
C PRO A 149 -24.50 -15.74 -36.53
N ARG A 150 -24.30 -16.08 -35.25
CA ARG A 150 -22.97 -16.38 -34.71
C ARG A 150 -22.37 -17.66 -35.30
N GLN A 151 -23.19 -18.66 -35.57
CA GLN A 151 -22.74 -19.90 -36.24
C GLN A 151 -22.20 -19.61 -37.64
N ARG A 152 -22.87 -18.74 -38.41
CA ARG A 152 -22.37 -18.34 -39.73
C ARG A 152 -21.06 -17.56 -39.61
N ARG A 153 -20.95 -16.68 -38.62
CA ARG A 153 -19.73 -15.91 -38.39
C ARG A 153 -18.55 -16.78 -37.93
N SER A 154 -18.77 -17.82 -37.12
CA SER A 154 -17.70 -18.75 -36.74
C SER A 154 -17.15 -19.53 -37.93
N ILE A 155 -17.98 -19.92 -38.90
CA ILE A 155 -17.53 -20.58 -40.13
C ILE A 155 -16.56 -19.68 -40.91
N THR A 156 -16.71 -18.36 -40.81
CA THR A 156 -15.82 -17.37 -41.43
C THR A 156 -14.61 -16.98 -40.56
N GLY A 157 -14.34 -17.71 -39.48
CA GLY A 157 -13.20 -17.48 -38.59
C GLY A 157 -13.45 -16.53 -37.42
N GLU A 158 -14.71 -16.22 -37.08
CA GLU A 158 -15.00 -15.42 -35.89
C GLU A 158 -14.90 -16.25 -34.60
N VAL A 159 -14.18 -15.70 -33.62
CA VAL A 159 -14.04 -16.21 -32.25
C VAL A 159 -14.39 -15.10 -31.26
N TRP A 160 -14.69 -15.47 -30.02
CA TRP A 160 -15.21 -14.53 -29.02
C TRP A 160 -14.27 -14.39 -27.84
N LEU A 161 -13.93 -13.16 -27.48
CA LEU A 161 -13.15 -12.91 -26.26
C LEU A 161 -14.09 -13.02 -25.05
N GLN A 162 -13.62 -13.64 -23.98
CA GLN A 162 -14.34 -13.68 -22.71
C GLN A 162 -13.67 -12.75 -21.71
N ASP A 163 -14.42 -11.90 -21.01
CA ASP A 163 -13.88 -11.02 -19.96
C ASP A 163 -13.34 -11.84 -18.80
N GLU A 164 -14.22 -12.54 -18.08
CA GLU A 164 -13.90 -13.35 -16.90
C GLU A 164 -14.50 -14.76 -17.05
N PRO A 165 -13.84 -15.82 -16.53
CA PRO A 165 -12.57 -15.78 -15.81
C PRO A 165 -11.31 -15.86 -16.70
N PHE A 166 -10.22 -15.24 -16.25
CA PHE A 166 -8.87 -15.49 -16.78
C PHE A 166 -8.30 -16.82 -16.28
N LEU A 167 -7.40 -17.42 -17.06
CA LEU A 167 -6.67 -18.64 -16.70
C LEU A 167 -5.22 -18.33 -16.33
N ILE A 168 -4.65 -19.10 -15.42
CA ILE A 168 -3.20 -19.15 -15.18
C ILE A 168 -2.70 -20.46 -15.75
N ILE A 169 -1.70 -20.40 -16.63
CA ILE A 169 -1.08 -21.57 -17.24
C ILE A 169 0.42 -21.51 -17.04
N MET A 170 1.07 -22.66 -17.07
CA MET A 170 2.53 -22.75 -17.13
C MET A 170 3.03 -22.40 -18.53
N THR A 171 4.28 -21.92 -18.63
CA THR A 171 4.92 -21.68 -19.94
C THR A 171 4.97 -22.95 -20.80
N SER A 172 5.03 -24.14 -20.19
CA SER A 172 4.97 -25.43 -20.86
C SER A 172 3.64 -25.72 -21.56
N GLN A 173 2.54 -25.05 -21.18
CA GLN A 173 1.24 -25.21 -21.82
C GLN A 173 1.10 -24.35 -23.09
N ILE A 174 2.01 -23.41 -23.35
CA ILE A 174 2.00 -22.62 -24.59
C ILE A 174 2.47 -23.48 -25.77
N LEU A 175 1.68 -23.46 -26.83
CA LEU A 175 2.00 -24.11 -28.09
C LEU A 175 2.74 -23.15 -29.03
N GLU A 176 2.05 -22.08 -29.43
CA GLU A 176 2.52 -21.16 -30.47
C GLU A 176 1.78 -19.82 -30.40
N LYS A 177 2.36 -18.78 -31.01
CA LYS A 177 1.66 -17.52 -31.28
C LYS A 177 0.64 -17.69 -32.40
N VAL A 178 -0.49 -17.00 -32.29
CA VAL A 178 -1.51 -16.94 -33.34
C VAL A 178 -1.80 -15.49 -33.70
N THR A 179 -2.17 -15.24 -34.95
CA THR A 179 -2.62 -13.92 -35.39
C THR A 179 -4.15 -13.88 -35.35
N ILE A 180 -4.69 -13.03 -34.48
CA ILE A 180 -6.14 -12.77 -34.39
C ILE A 180 -6.38 -11.28 -34.58
N LEU A 181 -7.31 -10.95 -35.45
CA LEU A 181 -7.61 -9.56 -35.82
C LEU A 181 -8.77 -9.03 -34.99
N MET A 182 -8.52 -7.99 -34.19
CA MET A 182 -9.57 -7.25 -33.50
C MET A 182 -10.25 -6.33 -34.50
N MET A 183 -11.54 -6.57 -34.81
CA MET A 183 -12.22 -5.93 -35.95
C MET A 183 -12.20 -4.40 -35.94
N PHE A 184 -12.03 -3.75 -34.78
CA PHE A 184 -11.98 -2.30 -34.70
C PHE A 184 -10.63 -1.67 -35.07
N GLN A 185 -9.56 -2.46 -35.08
CA GLN A 185 -8.21 -2.00 -35.39
C GLN A 185 -7.85 -2.17 -36.87
N HIS A 186 -8.66 -2.94 -37.62
CA HIS A 186 -8.36 -3.31 -39.00
C HIS A 186 -9.51 -2.93 -39.93
N GLN A 187 -9.20 -2.17 -40.99
CA GLN A 187 -10.18 -1.80 -42.02
C GLN A 187 -10.45 -2.92 -43.02
N ASN A 188 -9.44 -3.77 -43.28
CA ASN A 188 -9.53 -4.92 -44.18
C ASN A 188 -9.11 -6.18 -43.43
N ILE A 189 -9.95 -7.21 -43.45
CA ILE A 189 -9.70 -8.51 -42.81
C ILE A 189 -9.60 -9.55 -43.92
N PRO A 190 -8.44 -10.20 -44.11
CA PRO A 190 -8.31 -11.25 -45.11
C PRO A 190 -9.26 -12.42 -44.83
N ASP A 191 -9.86 -12.98 -45.87
CA ASP A 191 -10.75 -14.14 -45.75
C ASP A 191 -10.04 -15.33 -45.09
N GLY A 192 -10.72 -15.98 -44.15
CA GLY A 192 -10.18 -17.10 -43.37
C GLY A 192 -9.31 -16.70 -42.16
N SER A 193 -9.07 -15.40 -41.94
CA SER A 193 -8.35 -14.94 -40.74
C SER A 193 -9.22 -15.07 -39.49
N LEU A 194 -8.62 -15.49 -38.37
CA LEU A 194 -9.28 -15.44 -37.08
C LEU A 194 -9.55 -13.97 -36.70
N ARG A 195 -10.77 -13.69 -36.25
CA ARG A 195 -11.19 -12.34 -35.89
C ARG A 195 -12.10 -12.31 -34.67
N ILE A 196 -12.03 -11.21 -33.93
CA ILE A 196 -12.89 -10.94 -32.78
C ILE A 196 -13.69 -9.68 -33.05
N SER A 197 -15.01 -9.80 -32.96
CA SER A 197 -15.97 -8.68 -33.09
C SER A 197 -16.71 -8.38 -31.77
N GLU A 198 -16.76 -9.37 -30.89
CA GLU A 198 -17.62 -9.41 -29.71
C GLU A 198 -16.85 -9.91 -28.49
N ILE A 199 -17.20 -9.35 -27.33
CA ILE A 199 -16.72 -9.77 -26.02
C ILE A 199 -17.90 -10.26 -25.21
N ILE A 200 -17.70 -11.39 -24.54
CA ILE A 200 -18.70 -12.07 -23.73
C ILE A 200 -18.39 -11.83 -22.26
N TYR A 201 -19.41 -11.45 -21.50
CA TYR A 201 -19.29 -11.19 -20.07
C TYR A 201 -20.57 -11.59 -19.35
N LYS A 202 -20.49 -11.86 -18.05
CA LYS A 202 -21.62 -12.22 -17.20
C LYS A 202 -22.01 -11.02 -16.35
N CYS A 203 -23.28 -10.64 -16.34
CA CYS A 203 -23.80 -9.55 -15.52
C CYS A 203 -25.25 -9.88 -15.13
N ASN A 204 -25.58 -9.71 -13.84
CA ASN A 204 -26.87 -10.12 -13.26
C ASN A 204 -27.22 -11.58 -13.62
N ASP A 205 -26.28 -12.50 -13.40
CA ASP A 205 -26.42 -13.95 -13.69
C ASP A 205 -26.79 -14.33 -15.13
N ARG A 206 -26.57 -13.42 -16.08
CA ARG A 206 -26.81 -13.67 -17.50
C ARG A 206 -25.59 -13.34 -18.34
N TRP A 207 -25.38 -14.12 -19.39
CA TRP A 207 -24.34 -13.85 -20.38
C TRP A 207 -24.80 -12.78 -21.36
N HIS A 208 -23.99 -11.75 -21.49
CA HIS A 208 -24.19 -10.61 -22.38
C HIS A 208 -23.04 -10.51 -23.37
N VAL A 209 -23.24 -9.66 -24.37
CA VAL A 209 -22.25 -9.39 -25.40
C VAL A 209 -22.10 -7.89 -25.56
N ARG A 210 -20.85 -7.44 -25.70
CA ARG A 210 -20.53 -6.08 -26.11
C ARG A 210 -19.56 -6.08 -27.28
N ASN A 211 -19.51 -4.95 -27.99
CA ASN A 211 -18.59 -4.79 -29.10
C ASN A 211 -17.14 -4.83 -28.62
N VAL A 212 -16.25 -5.47 -29.39
CA VAL A 212 -14.81 -5.54 -29.08
C VAL A 212 -14.12 -4.18 -28.93
N LYS A 213 -14.68 -3.11 -29.50
CA LYS A 213 -14.24 -1.71 -29.27
C LYS A 213 -14.27 -1.30 -27.80
N LEU A 214 -15.13 -1.96 -27.02
CA LEU A 214 -15.32 -1.76 -25.60
C LEU A 214 -14.47 -2.75 -24.78
N SER A 215 -13.46 -3.39 -25.40
CA SER A 215 -12.47 -4.20 -24.69
C SER A 215 -11.73 -3.35 -23.68
N TYR A 216 -11.51 -3.94 -22.50
CA TYR A 216 -10.50 -3.44 -21.58
C TYR A 216 -9.14 -3.42 -22.29
N LEU A 217 -8.62 -2.21 -22.48
CA LEU A 217 -7.28 -1.99 -22.99
C LEU A 217 -6.33 -2.03 -21.79
N HIS A 218 -5.25 -2.80 -21.88
CA HIS A 218 -4.17 -2.65 -20.91
C HIS A 218 -3.67 -1.18 -20.93
N PRO A 219 -3.11 -0.61 -19.86
CA PRO A 219 -2.47 0.72 -19.93
C PRO A 219 -1.46 0.84 -21.08
N SER A 220 -0.76 -0.25 -21.41
CA SER A 220 0.12 -0.32 -22.59
C SER A 220 -0.61 -0.30 -23.94
N ASP A 221 -1.88 -0.74 -23.97
CA ASP A 221 -2.73 -0.79 -25.16
C ASP A 221 -3.42 0.58 -25.41
N TYR A 222 -3.73 1.36 -24.36
CA TYR A 222 -4.24 2.73 -24.48
C TYR A 222 -3.22 3.67 -25.17
N ILE A 223 -1.93 3.36 -24.98
CA ILE A 223 -0.82 3.97 -25.69
C ILE A 223 -0.76 3.37 -27.11
N SER A 224 -1.68 3.79 -27.97
CA SER A 224 -1.58 3.51 -29.41
C SER A 224 -0.23 4.03 -29.91
N ILE A 225 0.63 3.12 -30.39
CA ILE A 225 1.92 3.48 -30.95
C ILE A 225 1.66 4.28 -32.22
N ARG A 226 1.58 5.61 -32.09
CA ARG A 226 1.88 6.47 -33.23
C ARG A 226 3.36 6.29 -33.50
N ASN A 227 3.67 6.04 -34.77
CA ASN A 227 5.05 5.95 -35.19
C ASN A 227 5.76 7.24 -34.76
N PRO A 228 6.93 7.16 -34.12
CA PRO A 228 7.72 8.34 -33.85
C PRO A 228 8.00 9.07 -35.17
N PRO A 229 8.27 10.39 -35.13
CA PRO A 229 8.61 11.17 -36.32
C PRO A 229 9.78 10.58 -37.12
N SER A 230 10.68 9.86 -36.45
CA SER A 230 11.75 9.07 -37.06
C SER A 230 11.82 7.68 -36.44
N SER A 231 12.07 6.67 -37.27
CA SER A 231 12.26 5.27 -36.87
C SER A 231 13.48 5.05 -35.95
N SER A 232 14.45 5.98 -35.95
CA SER A 232 15.65 5.92 -35.11
C SER A 232 15.49 6.62 -33.75
N MET A 233 14.36 7.28 -33.50
CA MET A 233 14.14 8.06 -32.29
C MET A 233 13.82 7.14 -31.10
N PRO A 234 14.46 7.32 -29.92
CA PRO A 234 14.10 6.55 -28.74
C PRO A 234 12.66 6.86 -28.31
N ILE A 235 11.93 5.83 -27.89
CA ILE A 235 10.54 5.94 -27.42
C ILE A 235 10.53 5.68 -25.91
N TYR A 236 10.04 6.65 -25.15
CA TYR A 236 9.80 6.47 -23.71
C TYR A 236 8.30 6.44 -23.43
N LYS A 237 7.87 5.45 -22.64
CA LYS A 237 6.50 5.29 -22.18
C LYS A 237 6.43 5.57 -20.68
N LEU A 238 5.64 6.57 -20.30
CA LEU A 238 5.48 6.98 -18.92
C LEU A 238 4.10 6.57 -18.40
N PHE A 239 4.12 5.94 -17.24
CA PHE A 239 2.97 5.57 -16.45
C PHE A 239 2.91 6.51 -15.24
N LEU A 240 1.81 7.25 -15.11
CA LEU A 240 1.61 8.21 -14.04
C LEU A 240 0.69 7.64 -12.96
N ASP A 241 1.18 7.56 -11.73
CA ASP A 241 0.37 7.37 -10.51
C ASP A 241 -0.02 8.75 -9.99
N LEU A 242 -1.31 9.09 -10.04
CA LEU A 242 -1.87 10.32 -9.49
C LEU A 242 -2.48 10.04 -8.13
N TYR A 243 -2.30 10.93 -7.17
CA TYR A 243 -3.04 10.84 -5.93
C TYR A 243 -3.49 12.20 -5.44
N TYR A 244 -4.65 12.18 -4.77
CA TYR A 244 -5.35 13.34 -4.29
C TYR A 244 -5.85 13.05 -2.87
N ASP A 245 -5.56 13.95 -1.95
CA ASP A 245 -6.06 13.89 -0.59
C ASP A 245 -6.22 15.29 -0.02
N ASP A 246 -7.23 15.43 0.82
CA ASP A 246 -7.55 16.66 1.52
C ASP A 246 -6.93 16.61 2.92
N PHE A 247 -6.21 17.65 3.28
CA PHE A 247 -5.62 17.73 4.60
C PHE A 247 -6.02 19.01 5.34
N GLY A 248 -6.39 18.86 6.61
CA GLY A 248 -6.66 19.98 7.50
C GLY A 248 -5.43 20.87 7.64
N THR A 249 -5.58 22.16 7.33
CA THR A 249 -4.49 23.15 7.47
C THR A 249 -4.34 23.63 8.92
N PHE A 250 -5.44 23.68 9.67
CA PHE A 250 -5.47 24.01 11.09
C PHE A 250 -5.96 22.82 11.91
N ARG A 251 -5.87 22.92 13.24
CA ARG A 251 -6.39 21.88 14.16
C ARG A 251 -7.88 21.59 13.94
N ASN A 252 -8.64 22.53 13.39
CA ASN A 252 -10.05 22.36 13.05
C ASN A 252 -10.20 22.12 11.54
N VAL A 253 -11.03 21.14 11.16
CA VAL A 253 -11.21 20.61 9.79
C VAL A 253 -11.79 21.64 8.81
N TYR A 254 -12.34 22.77 9.29
CA TYR A 254 -13.03 23.80 8.49
C TYR A 254 -12.22 24.47 7.38
N HIS A 255 -10.90 24.24 7.30
CA HIS A 255 -10.06 24.74 6.22
C HIS A 255 -9.17 23.62 5.68
N SER A 256 -9.76 22.66 4.99
CA SER A 256 -9.00 21.65 4.26
C SER A 256 -8.30 22.25 3.04
N LEU A 257 -7.12 21.71 2.72
CA LEU A 257 -6.37 22.00 1.51
C LEU A 257 -6.17 20.69 0.74
N GLY A 258 -6.57 20.67 -0.53
CA GLY A 258 -6.50 19.48 -1.35
C GLY A 258 -5.15 19.36 -2.04
N GLY A 259 -4.31 18.40 -1.66
CA GLY A 259 -3.01 18.18 -2.29
C GLY A 259 -3.10 17.22 -3.47
N VAL A 260 -2.67 17.65 -4.66
CA VAL A 260 -2.59 16.81 -5.87
C VAL A 260 -1.15 16.53 -6.23
N TYR A 261 -0.84 15.25 -6.42
CA TYR A 261 0.52 14.77 -6.63
C TYR A 261 0.58 13.71 -7.72
N VAL A 262 1.77 13.55 -8.30
CA VAL A 262 2.07 12.53 -9.30
C VAL A 262 3.38 11.82 -8.99
N GLN A 263 3.45 10.54 -9.32
CA GLN A 263 4.66 9.72 -9.30
C GLN A 263 4.78 8.95 -10.63
N PHE A 264 6.01 8.70 -11.09
CA PHE A 264 6.23 7.78 -12.21
C PHE A 264 6.18 6.34 -11.69
N GLY A 265 5.14 5.59 -12.05
CA GLY A 265 5.05 4.20 -11.61
C GLY A 265 6.06 3.29 -12.32
N ASN A 266 6.70 3.73 -13.41
CA ASN A 266 7.83 3.03 -14.04
C ASN A 266 9.06 2.88 -13.12
N MET A 267 9.13 3.64 -12.02
CA MET A 267 10.25 3.55 -11.09
C MET A 267 10.22 2.22 -10.31
N PRO A 268 11.39 1.61 -10.04
CA PRO A 268 11.48 0.47 -9.13
C PRO A 268 10.87 0.78 -7.76
N ALA A 269 10.34 -0.24 -7.07
CA ALA A 269 9.62 -0.07 -5.81
C ALA A 269 10.43 0.72 -4.75
N HIS A 270 11.74 0.48 -4.62
CA HIS A 270 12.59 1.22 -3.69
C HIS A 270 12.69 2.72 -4.05
N GLN A 271 12.69 3.07 -5.33
CA GLN A 271 12.68 4.45 -5.79
C GLN A 271 11.32 5.12 -5.58
N ARG A 272 10.22 4.38 -5.80
CA ARG A 272 8.86 4.88 -5.54
C ARG A 272 8.64 5.21 -4.07
N LYS A 273 9.34 4.54 -3.13
CA LYS A 273 9.24 4.82 -1.69
C LYS A 273 9.99 6.07 -1.24
N LEU A 274 10.76 6.70 -2.11
CA LEU A 274 11.47 7.93 -1.76
C LEU A 274 10.52 9.13 -1.87
N ILE A 275 10.39 9.90 -0.79
CA ILE A 275 9.57 11.13 -0.74
C ILE A 275 9.94 12.09 -1.89
N LYS A 276 11.24 12.17 -2.23
CA LYS A 276 11.74 12.98 -3.35
C LYS A 276 11.14 12.61 -4.71
N ASN A 277 10.64 11.39 -4.87
CA ASN A 277 10.08 10.87 -6.13
C ASN A 277 8.54 10.97 -6.16
N HIS A 278 7.97 11.83 -5.31
CA HIS A 278 6.58 12.25 -5.33
C HIS A 278 6.54 13.73 -5.69
N PHE A 279 5.93 14.04 -6.84
CA PHE A 279 5.93 15.37 -7.43
C PHE A 279 4.61 16.08 -7.13
N VAL A 280 4.67 17.29 -6.61
CA VAL A 280 3.49 18.13 -6.37
C VAL A 280 3.01 18.72 -7.69
N ILE A 281 1.74 18.50 -8.04
CA ILE A 281 1.05 19.21 -9.13
C ILE A 281 0.51 20.54 -8.61
N GLY A 282 -0.11 20.52 -7.43
CA GLY A 282 -0.52 21.73 -6.74
C GLY A 282 -1.41 21.48 -5.55
N PHE A 283 -1.92 22.57 -4.98
CA PHE A 283 -2.86 22.55 -3.88
C PHE A 283 -4.17 23.24 -4.30
N ILE A 284 -5.29 22.58 -4.05
CA ILE A 284 -6.64 23.09 -4.24
C ILE A 284 -6.99 23.86 -2.95
N PRO A 285 -7.22 25.18 -3.03
CA PRO A 285 -7.58 25.98 -1.86
C PRO A 285 -8.93 25.55 -1.31
N PHE A 286 -9.19 25.91 -0.05
CA PHE A 286 -10.48 25.67 0.59
C PHE A 286 -11.64 26.20 -0.27
N GLY A 287 -12.67 25.37 -0.47
CA GLY A 287 -13.81 25.68 -1.36
C GLY A 287 -13.52 25.57 -2.86
N GLY A 288 -12.27 25.30 -3.25
CA GLY A 288 -11.89 25.03 -4.63
C GLY A 288 -12.41 23.67 -5.12
N LYS A 289 -12.67 23.56 -6.43
CA LYS A 289 -13.14 22.30 -7.03
C LYS A 289 -12.01 21.59 -7.76
N PHE A 290 -11.86 20.30 -7.46
CA PHE A 290 -10.91 19.41 -8.15
C PHE A 290 -11.04 19.47 -9.68
N ASP A 291 -12.26 19.40 -10.21
CA ASP A 291 -12.50 19.40 -11.65
C ASP A 291 -12.02 20.67 -12.34
N GLU A 292 -12.15 21.83 -11.70
CA GLU A 292 -11.69 23.12 -12.22
C GLU A 292 -10.16 23.21 -12.16
N PHE A 293 -9.57 22.76 -11.06
CA PHE A 293 -8.12 22.71 -10.85
C PHE A 293 -7.42 21.80 -11.87
N MET A 294 -8.03 20.67 -12.22
CA MET A 294 -7.41 19.66 -13.09
C MET A 294 -7.47 19.98 -14.59
N ILE A 295 -8.18 21.04 -15.01
CA ILE A 295 -8.32 21.39 -16.44
C ILE A 295 -6.97 21.47 -17.17
N PRO A 296 -5.93 22.19 -16.67
CA PRO A 296 -4.64 22.29 -17.34
C PRO A 296 -3.93 20.93 -17.44
N PHE A 297 -3.91 20.17 -16.35
CA PHE A 297 -3.31 18.83 -16.31
C PHE A 297 -3.92 17.91 -17.37
N ILE A 298 -5.25 17.92 -17.50
CA ILE A 298 -5.97 17.11 -18.48
C ILE A 298 -5.63 17.52 -19.91
N SER A 299 -5.48 18.82 -20.16
CA SER A 299 -5.07 19.33 -21.47
C SER A 299 -3.68 18.84 -21.86
N GLU A 300 -2.71 18.93 -20.95
CA GLU A 300 -1.33 18.48 -21.17
C GLU A 300 -1.24 16.96 -21.32
N MET A 301 -1.97 16.21 -20.48
CA MET A 301 -2.04 14.76 -20.59
C MET A 301 -2.59 14.29 -21.92
N LYS A 302 -3.59 14.98 -22.49
CA LYS A 302 -4.10 14.67 -23.85
C LYS A 302 -3.07 14.89 -24.96
N GLU A 303 -2.08 15.77 -24.76
CA GLU A 303 -0.94 15.87 -25.68
C GLU A 303 0.00 14.68 -25.50
N LEU A 304 0.33 14.35 -24.25
CA LEU A 304 1.23 13.23 -23.95
C LEU A 304 0.66 11.86 -24.35
N GLU A 305 -0.65 11.65 -24.26
CA GLU A 305 -1.35 10.43 -24.75
C GLU A 305 -1.25 10.26 -26.27
N LYS A 306 -1.01 11.35 -27.01
CA LYS A 306 -0.80 11.33 -28.47
C LYS A 306 0.69 11.16 -28.84
N GLY A 307 1.58 11.33 -27.87
CA GLY A 307 3.02 11.38 -28.06
C GLY A 307 3.53 12.79 -28.40
N LYS A 308 4.68 13.14 -27.82
CA LYS A 308 5.33 14.45 -27.98
C LYS A 308 6.84 14.26 -28.06
N VAL A 309 7.52 15.00 -28.95
CA VAL A 309 8.98 15.07 -28.97
C VAL A 309 9.43 15.91 -27.78
N MET A 310 10.31 15.36 -26.96
CA MET A 310 10.95 16.07 -25.85
C MET A 310 12.45 15.77 -25.85
N THR A 311 13.27 16.76 -25.52
CA THR A 311 14.71 16.58 -25.35
C THR A 311 15.00 16.00 -23.97
N VAL A 312 15.50 14.77 -23.93
CA VAL A 312 15.90 14.06 -22.72
C VAL A 312 17.41 13.88 -22.74
N GLN A 313 18.12 14.46 -21.77
CA GLN A 313 19.59 14.37 -21.66
C GLN A 313 20.32 14.81 -22.96
N GLY A 314 19.79 15.82 -23.65
CA GLY A 314 20.37 16.33 -24.90
C GLY A 314 20.02 15.52 -26.16
N GLN A 315 19.20 14.48 -26.05
CA GLN A 315 18.70 13.70 -27.19
C GLN A 315 17.19 13.86 -27.33
N ASP A 316 16.73 14.10 -28.56
CA ASP A 316 15.29 14.10 -28.84
C ASP A 316 14.72 12.69 -28.72
N ALA A 317 13.64 12.58 -27.95
CA ALA A 317 12.94 11.35 -27.70
C ALA A 317 11.44 11.53 -27.91
N TRP A 318 10.78 10.45 -28.35
CA TRP A 318 9.34 10.39 -28.49
C TRP A 318 8.73 9.92 -27.16
N ILE A 319 8.14 10.86 -26.42
CA ILE A 319 7.55 10.59 -25.11
C ILE A 319 6.06 10.35 -25.28
N ILE A 320 5.57 9.25 -24.71
CA ILE A 320 4.14 8.98 -24.58
C ILE A 320 3.83 8.75 -23.11
N ALA A 321 2.81 9.41 -22.57
CA ALA A 321 2.39 9.20 -21.18
C ALA A 321 0.90 8.90 -21.10
N GLY A 322 0.52 8.06 -20.13
CA GLY A 322 -0.87 7.76 -19.80
C GLY A 322 -1.11 7.84 -18.30
N LEU A 323 -2.34 8.18 -17.92
CA LEU A 323 -2.77 8.05 -16.54
C LEU A 323 -2.86 6.56 -16.20
N GLY A 324 -2.12 6.18 -15.17
CA GLY A 324 -1.83 4.81 -14.84
C GLY A 324 -2.70 4.27 -13.71
N VAL A 325 -2.48 4.81 -12.51
CA VAL A 325 -3.26 4.56 -11.30
C VAL A 325 -3.66 5.89 -10.71
N VAL A 326 -4.82 5.91 -10.08
CA VAL A 326 -5.26 6.99 -9.22
C VAL A 326 -5.53 6.40 -7.84
N THR A 327 -4.90 6.99 -6.83
CA THR A 327 -5.13 6.61 -5.43
C THR A 327 -5.75 7.78 -4.67
N ALA A 328 -6.83 7.50 -3.96
CA ALA A 328 -7.41 8.37 -2.97
C ALA A 328 -8.22 7.54 -1.99
N ASP A 329 -8.50 8.15 -0.84
CA ASP A 329 -9.42 7.61 0.14
C ASP A 329 -10.83 7.36 -0.45
N LEU A 330 -11.72 6.82 0.39
CA LEU A 330 -13.03 6.35 -0.06
C LEU A 330 -13.89 7.45 -0.70
N PRO A 331 -14.12 8.62 -0.04
CA PRO A 331 -14.98 9.64 -0.61
C PRO A 331 -14.38 10.28 -1.88
N GLN A 332 -13.11 10.68 -1.87
CA GLN A 332 -12.49 11.39 -2.98
C GLN A 332 -12.30 10.45 -4.18
N GLY A 333 -11.97 9.18 -3.95
CA GLY A 333 -11.91 8.17 -5.02
C GLY A 333 -13.27 7.87 -5.65
N ASN A 334 -14.37 7.96 -4.90
CA ASN A 334 -15.72 7.87 -5.47
C ASN A 334 -16.05 9.09 -6.32
N ASP A 335 -15.74 10.28 -5.84
CA ASP A 335 -15.93 11.52 -6.58
C ASP A 335 -15.19 11.49 -7.92
N MET A 336 -13.94 11.00 -7.93
CA MET A 336 -13.11 10.86 -9.14
C MET A 336 -13.52 9.71 -10.08
N THR A 337 -14.43 8.84 -9.67
CA THR A 337 -15.04 7.80 -10.54
C THR A 337 -16.46 8.14 -10.96
N GLY A 338 -17.00 9.27 -10.50
CA GLY A 338 -18.39 9.65 -10.76
C GLY A 338 -19.39 8.78 -10.02
N VAL A 339 -18.99 8.14 -8.92
CA VAL A 339 -19.84 7.28 -8.08
C VAL A 339 -20.28 8.08 -6.85
N LEU A 340 -21.50 7.86 -6.36
CA LEU A 340 -21.96 8.49 -5.11
C LEU A 340 -21.09 8.05 -3.92
N ARG A 341 -21.13 8.79 -2.82
CA ARG A 341 -20.35 8.48 -1.61
C ARG A 341 -20.64 7.06 -1.09
N HIS A 342 -19.70 6.51 -0.34
CA HIS A 342 -19.72 5.14 0.17
C HIS A 342 -20.99 4.80 0.99
N ASN A 343 -21.66 5.79 1.58
CA ASN A 343 -22.91 5.63 2.33
C ASN A 343 -24.17 5.48 1.47
N ALA A 344 -24.08 5.76 0.16
CA ALA A 344 -25.19 5.60 -0.78
C ALA A 344 -25.57 4.13 -0.98
N ASN A 345 -26.80 3.88 -1.43
CA ASN A 345 -27.28 2.52 -1.65
C ASN A 345 -26.35 1.71 -2.57
N LYS A 346 -25.80 2.31 -3.63
CA LYS A 346 -24.77 1.70 -4.50
C LYS A 346 -23.47 2.49 -4.46
N GLY A 347 -22.91 2.66 -3.24
CA GLY A 347 -21.71 3.46 -2.98
C GLY A 347 -20.38 2.80 -3.31
N CYS A 348 -20.34 1.51 -3.70
CA CYS A 348 -19.10 0.88 -4.13
C CYS A 348 -18.69 1.38 -5.53
N ARG A 349 -17.45 1.85 -5.68
CA ARG A 349 -16.93 2.27 -6.99
C ARG A 349 -16.57 1.12 -7.91
N THR A 350 -16.38 -0.09 -7.41
CA THR A 350 -16.01 -1.26 -8.23
C THR A 350 -17.23 -2.09 -8.67
N CYS A 351 -18.28 -2.16 -7.85
CA CYS A 351 -19.49 -2.94 -8.15
C CYS A 351 -20.80 -2.21 -7.81
N LYS A 352 -21.93 -2.81 -8.19
CA LYS A 352 -23.29 -2.31 -8.01
C LYS A 352 -24.01 -2.95 -6.82
N THR A 353 -23.30 -3.67 -5.95
CA THR A 353 -23.86 -4.25 -4.73
C THR A 353 -24.52 -3.16 -3.89
N THR A 354 -25.71 -3.47 -3.38
CA THR A 354 -26.49 -2.55 -2.55
C THR A 354 -25.97 -2.53 -1.11
N LYS A 355 -26.21 -1.43 -0.39
CA LYS A 355 -25.75 -1.23 1.00
C LYS A 355 -26.19 -2.38 1.89
N GLU A 356 -27.42 -2.85 1.74
CA GLU A 356 -28.01 -3.94 2.53
C GLU A 356 -27.37 -5.31 2.25
N SER A 357 -26.69 -5.46 1.11
CA SER A 357 -26.07 -6.70 0.65
C SER A 357 -24.55 -6.69 0.75
N LEU A 358 -23.93 -5.64 1.32
CA LEU A 358 -22.48 -5.56 1.45
C LEU A 358 -21.89 -6.68 2.32
N SER A 359 -22.69 -7.22 3.25
CA SER A 359 -22.35 -8.39 4.08
C SER A 359 -22.96 -9.71 3.61
N ALA A 360 -23.50 -9.79 2.40
CA ALA A 360 -24.07 -11.04 1.89
C ALA A 360 -22.97 -12.07 1.56
N HIS A 361 -23.05 -13.26 2.16
CA HIS A 361 -22.16 -14.38 1.84
C HIS A 361 -22.38 -14.88 0.40
N ASN A 362 -21.30 -15.36 -0.24
CA ASN A 362 -21.33 -16.01 -1.55
C ASN A 362 -21.87 -15.16 -2.71
N GLN A 363 -21.78 -13.83 -2.63
CA GLN A 363 -22.03 -13.02 -3.82
C GLN A 363 -20.87 -13.17 -4.80
N ASP A 364 -21.17 -13.68 -5.99
CA ASP A 364 -20.29 -13.61 -7.16
C ASP A 364 -20.16 -12.13 -7.56
N ILE A 365 -19.15 -11.45 -7.04
CA ILE A 365 -18.91 -10.02 -7.25
C ILE A 365 -18.74 -9.70 -8.74
N VAL A 366 -18.26 -10.67 -9.53
CA VAL A 366 -18.12 -10.53 -10.99
C VAL A 366 -19.46 -10.16 -11.63
N THR A 367 -20.56 -10.72 -11.12
CA THR A 367 -21.91 -10.44 -11.65
C THR A 367 -22.39 -9.02 -11.39
N THR A 368 -21.86 -8.36 -10.36
CA THR A 368 -22.27 -7.01 -9.95
C THR A 368 -21.24 -5.95 -10.33
N LEU A 369 -20.14 -6.28 -11.02
CA LEU A 369 -19.12 -5.33 -11.43
C LEU A 369 -19.69 -4.15 -12.21
N ARG A 370 -19.07 -2.97 -12.02
CA ARG A 370 -19.35 -1.80 -12.85
C ARG A 370 -18.52 -1.90 -14.13
N TYR A 371 -19.22 -1.84 -15.26
CA TYR A 371 -18.62 -1.82 -16.59
C TYR A 371 -18.68 -0.41 -17.18
N HIS A 372 -17.57 0.06 -17.75
CA HIS A 372 -17.44 1.42 -18.30
C HIS A 372 -18.56 1.78 -19.28
N HIS A 373 -18.85 0.88 -20.23
CA HIS A 373 -19.85 1.13 -21.26
C HIS A 373 -21.28 1.19 -20.71
N ILE A 374 -21.59 0.37 -19.70
CA ILE A 374 -22.89 0.42 -19.02
C ILE A 374 -23.02 1.74 -18.26
N THR A 375 -21.96 2.12 -17.55
CA THR A 375 -21.91 3.40 -16.83
C THR A 375 -22.08 4.58 -17.77
N ASP A 376 -21.46 4.57 -18.95
CA ASP A 376 -21.61 5.64 -19.94
C ASP A 376 -23.06 5.77 -20.41
N GLU A 377 -23.75 4.66 -20.65
CA GLU A 377 -25.19 4.67 -20.97
C GLU A 377 -26.03 5.23 -19.82
N GLU A 378 -25.70 4.86 -18.57
CA GLU A 378 -26.36 5.37 -17.36
C GLU A 378 -26.12 6.88 -17.17
N ILE A 379 -24.89 7.36 -17.39
CA ILE A 379 -24.54 8.79 -17.35
C ILE A 379 -25.28 9.55 -18.45
N LEU A 380 -25.37 9.00 -19.66
CA LEU A 380 -26.13 9.61 -20.74
C LEU A 380 -27.60 9.78 -20.35
N LYS A 381 -28.23 8.74 -19.79
CA LYS A 381 -29.61 8.82 -19.28
C LYS A 381 -29.78 9.91 -18.22
N ILE A 382 -28.85 9.99 -17.25
CA ILE A 382 -28.84 11.05 -16.23
C ILE A 382 -28.70 12.43 -16.87
N SER A 383 -27.82 12.58 -17.87
CA SER A 383 -27.53 13.86 -18.51
C SER A 383 -28.67 14.39 -19.40
N TYR A 384 -29.44 13.49 -20.00
CA TYR A 384 -30.60 13.83 -20.84
C TYR A 384 -31.85 14.16 -20.02
N GLU A 385 -31.90 13.78 -18.75
CA GLU A 385 -33.02 14.10 -17.87
C GLU A 385 -32.97 15.58 -17.44
N THR A 386 -34.01 16.32 -17.79
CA THR A 386 -34.12 17.76 -17.53
C THR A 386 -34.78 18.06 -16.19
N ILE A 387 -35.57 17.12 -15.65
CA ILE A 387 -36.25 17.28 -14.37
C ILE A 387 -35.30 16.88 -13.24
N MET A 388 -34.94 17.85 -12.38
CA MET A 388 -33.96 17.65 -11.30
C MET A 388 -34.31 16.48 -10.36
N SER A 389 -35.57 16.36 -9.93
CA SER A 389 -35.99 15.25 -9.05
C SER A 389 -35.86 13.87 -9.70
N LYS A 390 -36.17 13.74 -11.00
CA LYS A 390 -35.97 12.49 -11.74
C LYS A 390 -34.49 12.20 -11.96
N ARG A 391 -33.70 13.23 -12.20
CA ARG A 391 -32.25 13.10 -12.32
C ARG A 391 -31.64 12.60 -11.01
N ASP A 392 -32.07 13.12 -9.87
CA ASP A 392 -31.63 12.67 -8.54
C ASP A 392 -32.07 11.23 -8.26
N GLN A 393 -33.26 10.84 -8.70
CA GLN A 393 -33.74 9.47 -8.64
C GLN A 393 -32.85 8.53 -9.46
N LEU A 394 -32.48 8.90 -10.69
CA LEU A 394 -31.58 8.12 -11.54
C LEU A 394 -30.16 8.04 -10.96
N CYS A 395 -29.64 9.14 -10.43
CA CYS A 395 -28.36 9.17 -9.72
C CYS A 395 -28.36 8.16 -8.56
N THR A 396 -29.43 8.15 -7.76
CA THR A 396 -29.61 7.22 -6.64
C THR A 396 -29.75 5.77 -7.11
N GLU A 397 -30.53 5.54 -8.16
CA GLU A 397 -30.76 4.21 -8.74
C GLU A 397 -29.47 3.56 -9.26
N TYR A 398 -28.64 4.33 -9.98
CA TYR A 398 -27.38 3.84 -10.55
C TYR A 398 -26.19 3.96 -9.58
N GLY A 399 -26.34 4.71 -8.49
CA GLY A 399 -25.24 5.05 -7.59
C GLY A 399 -24.20 5.96 -8.23
N LEU A 400 -24.62 6.82 -9.17
CA LEU A 400 -23.73 7.67 -9.97
C LEU A 400 -23.99 9.15 -9.65
N ARG A 401 -22.95 9.96 -9.80
CA ARG A 401 -23.04 11.41 -9.70
C ARG A 401 -23.71 11.99 -10.95
N SER A 402 -24.26 13.18 -10.80
CA SER A 402 -24.91 13.91 -11.88
C SER A 402 -23.91 14.36 -12.96
N LEU A 403 -22.63 14.52 -12.62
CA LEU A 403 -21.56 14.90 -13.53
C LEU A 403 -20.49 13.79 -13.58
N PRO A 404 -19.96 13.47 -14.78
CA PRO A 404 -18.85 12.55 -14.90
C PRO A 404 -17.56 13.16 -14.33
N SER A 405 -16.58 12.30 -14.05
CA SER A 405 -15.28 12.74 -13.55
C SER A 405 -14.52 13.50 -14.63
N ILE A 406 -13.80 14.55 -14.27
CA ILE A 406 -12.89 15.24 -15.19
C ILE A 406 -11.84 14.29 -15.79
N LEU A 407 -11.46 13.24 -15.06
CA LEU A 407 -10.50 12.23 -15.48
C LEU A 407 -11.05 11.34 -16.62
N ASP A 408 -12.37 11.27 -16.82
CA ASP A 408 -12.99 10.52 -17.92
C ASP A 408 -12.70 11.15 -19.29
N LYS A 409 -12.11 12.35 -19.30
CA LYS A 409 -11.56 12.98 -20.52
C LYS A 409 -10.26 12.34 -20.99
N LEU A 410 -9.60 11.53 -20.17
CA LEU A 410 -8.36 10.81 -20.48
C LEU A 410 -8.66 9.37 -20.92
N LYS A 411 -7.71 8.75 -21.60
CA LYS A 411 -7.76 7.33 -21.95
C LYS A 411 -7.48 6.49 -20.71
N ARG A 412 -8.55 6.07 -20.03
CA ARG A 412 -8.45 5.29 -18.81
C ARG A 412 -9.60 4.31 -18.65
N GLU A 413 -9.37 3.25 -17.88
CA GLU A 413 -10.42 2.40 -17.32
C GLU A 413 -10.76 2.89 -15.92
N ARG A 414 -11.95 3.49 -15.75
CA ARG A 414 -12.29 4.28 -14.56
C ARG A 414 -12.30 3.47 -13.27
N TYR A 415 -12.73 2.20 -13.35
CA TYR A 415 -12.92 1.34 -12.18
C TYR A 415 -11.67 0.52 -11.86
N LEU A 416 -10.86 0.20 -12.87
CA LEU A 416 -9.62 -0.54 -12.68
C LEU A 416 -8.44 0.36 -12.33
N GLN A 417 -8.41 1.59 -12.84
CA GLN A 417 -7.33 2.53 -12.56
C GLN A 417 -7.61 3.43 -11.36
N MET A 418 -8.76 3.28 -10.70
CA MET A 418 -9.06 3.92 -9.40
C MET A 418 -9.08 2.87 -8.30
N LEU A 419 -7.93 2.62 -7.70
CA LEU A 419 -7.78 1.55 -6.71
C LEU A 419 -8.38 1.95 -5.37
N GLN A 420 -8.83 0.98 -4.58
CA GLN A 420 -9.22 1.24 -3.20
C GLN A 420 -7.98 1.49 -2.36
N ASP A 421 -8.11 2.42 -1.42
CA ASP A 421 -7.06 2.71 -0.47
C ASP A 421 -7.05 1.68 0.66
N VAL A 422 -6.21 0.66 0.51
CA VAL A 422 -6.12 -0.42 1.48
C VAL A 422 -5.51 0.03 2.80
N TYR A 423 -4.65 1.04 2.80
CA TYR A 423 -4.04 1.55 4.02
C TYR A 423 -5.11 2.17 4.92
N HIS A 424 -5.91 3.09 4.37
CA HIS A 424 -7.00 3.75 5.09
C HIS A 424 -8.14 2.78 5.43
N ALA A 425 -8.50 1.88 4.51
CA ALA A 425 -9.51 0.84 4.75
C ALA A 425 -9.16 -0.04 5.95
N THR A 426 -7.93 -0.55 5.96
CA THR A 426 -7.44 -1.47 6.99
C THR A 426 -7.29 -0.75 8.32
N ALA A 427 -6.69 0.43 8.33
CA ALA A 427 -6.50 1.20 9.56
C ALA A 427 -7.84 1.64 10.17
N GLY A 428 -8.79 2.13 9.37
CA GLY A 428 -10.14 2.48 9.86
C GLY A 428 -10.92 1.28 10.42
N LYS A 429 -10.77 0.11 9.79
CA LYS A 429 -11.33 -1.16 10.29
C LYS A 429 -10.76 -1.54 11.65
N ILE A 430 -9.44 -1.41 11.83
CA ILE A 430 -8.77 -1.70 13.11
C ILE A 430 -9.16 -0.69 14.19
N GLY A 431 -9.24 0.59 13.85
CA GLY A 431 -9.71 1.63 14.80
C GLY A 431 -11.10 1.30 15.32
N ARG A 432 -12.02 0.96 14.40
CA ARG A 432 -13.37 0.52 14.79
C ARG A 432 -13.35 -0.74 15.66
N LEU A 433 -12.54 -1.75 15.32
CA LEU A 433 -12.42 -2.97 16.12
C LEU A 433 -11.83 -2.69 17.51
N LEU A 434 -10.83 -1.81 17.60
CA LEU A 434 -10.22 -1.37 18.86
C LEU A 434 -11.26 -0.72 19.77
N LYS A 435 -11.99 0.27 19.26
CA LYS A 435 -13.04 0.98 19.99
C LYS A 435 -14.07 -0.01 20.54
N LEU A 436 -14.63 -0.83 19.67
CA LEU A 436 -15.65 -1.81 20.04
C LEU A 436 -15.11 -2.84 21.04
N THR A 437 -13.86 -3.28 20.91
CA THR A 437 -13.25 -4.23 21.85
C THR A 437 -13.11 -3.60 23.24
N CYS A 438 -12.62 -2.37 23.34
CA CYS A 438 -12.48 -1.66 24.61
C CYS A 438 -13.85 -1.39 25.27
N GLU A 439 -14.87 -1.06 24.47
CA GLU A 439 -16.24 -0.84 24.97
C GLU A 439 -16.89 -2.10 25.59
N LEU A 440 -16.39 -3.31 25.25
CA LEU A 440 -16.86 -4.56 25.85
C LEU A 440 -16.41 -4.75 27.31
N PHE A 441 -15.33 -4.10 27.73
CA PHE A 441 -14.71 -4.39 29.02
C PHE A 441 -15.60 -4.02 30.20
N SER A 442 -15.67 -4.88 31.20
CA SER A 442 -16.15 -4.52 32.53
C SER A 442 -15.09 -3.66 33.24
N ARG A 443 -15.41 -3.06 34.40
CA ARG A 443 -14.40 -2.35 35.20
C ARG A 443 -13.18 -3.24 35.52
N GLU A 444 -13.43 -4.51 35.87
CA GLU A 444 -12.36 -5.50 36.07
C GLU A 444 -11.55 -5.73 34.78
N GLY A 445 -12.21 -5.77 33.62
CA GLY A 445 -11.54 -5.87 32.32
C GLY A 445 -10.67 -4.66 31.99
N GLU A 446 -11.17 -3.45 32.25
CA GLU A 446 -10.43 -2.20 32.01
C GLU A 446 -9.18 -2.11 32.89
N ASP A 447 -9.30 -2.42 34.18
CA ASP A 447 -8.17 -2.40 35.13
C ASP A 447 -7.06 -3.39 34.71
N ASN A 448 -7.44 -4.63 34.42
CA ASN A 448 -6.51 -5.66 33.96
C ASN A 448 -5.86 -5.28 32.62
N PHE A 449 -6.65 -4.71 31.70
CA PHE A 449 -6.12 -4.24 30.42
C PHE A 449 -5.08 -3.13 30.61
N ILE A 450 -5.35 -2.15 31.47
CA ILE A 450 -4.42 -1.04 31.74
C ILE A 450 -3.14 -1.54 32.39
N GLU A 451 -3.22 -2.50 33.32
CA GLU A 451 -2.06 -3.11 33.95
C GLU A 451 -1.16 -3.79 32.91
N ILE A 452 -1.73 -4.65 32.06
CA ILE A 452 -0.99 -5.33 31.00
C ILE A 452 -0.45 -4.32 29.99
N TRP A 453 -1.25 -3.35 29.56
CA TRP A 453 -0.87 -2.33 28.59
C TRP A 453 0.36 -1.52 29.03
N LYS A 454 0.47 -1.19 30.33
CA LYS A 454 1.62 -0.47 30.90
C LYS A 454 2.89 -1.32 30.92
N ASN A 455 2.75 -2.63 31.13
CA ASN A 455 3.87 -3.56 31.32
C ASN A 455 4.26 -4.32 30.05
N PHE A 456 3.45 -4.26 28.99
CA PHE A 456 3.68 -4.99 27.75
C PHE A 456 4.92 -4.46 27.02
N GLU A 457 5.88 -5.35 26.77
CA GLU A 457 7.09 -5.01 26.05
C GLU A 457 6.80 -4.74 24.56
N ILE A 458 6.98 -3.50 24.13
CA ILE A 458 6.94 -3.11 22.72
C ILE A 458 8.35 -2.97 22.13
N PRO A 459 8.55 -3.18 20.81
CA PRO A 459 9.86 -3.01 20.19
C PRO A 459 10.48 -1.63 20.48
N LYS A 460 11.78 -1.59 20.83
CA LYS A 460 12.50 -0.36 21.24
C LYS A 460 12.42 0.81 20.25
N ARG A 461 12.11 0.54 18.98
CA ARG A 461 11.96 1.56 17.92
C ARG A 461 10.56 2.18 17.85
N TRP A 462 9.59 1.64 18.57
CA TRP A 462 8.23 2.17 18.59
C TRP A 462 8.17 3.35 19.55
N SER A 463 7.48 4.41 19.12
CA SER A 463 7.04 5.44 20.04
C SER A 463 6.07 4.84 21.06
N ARG A 464 6.08 5.40 22.27
CA ARG A 464 5.09 5.04 23.28
C ARG A 464 3.68 5.29 22.72
N LEU A 465 2.82 4.26 22.79
CA LEU A 465 1.46 4.33 22.30
C LEU A 465 0.53 4.94 23.38
N PRO A 466 -0.48 5.74 23.01
CA PRO A 466 -1.50 6.24 23.95
C PRO A 466 -2.28 5.09 24.62
N ASN A 467 -3.00 5.38 25.70
CA ASN A 467 -3.96 4.41 26.26
C ASN A 467 -5.18 4.29 25.31
N PRO A 468 -5.52 3.10 24.79
CA PRO A 468 -6.63 2.93 23.86
C PRO A 468 -8.02 3.08 24.48
N ILE A 469 -8.16 3.01 25.81
CA ILE A 469 -9.43 3.24 26.50
C ILE A 469 -9.72 4.74 26.61
N THR A 470 -8.75 5.52 27.12
CA THR A 470 -8.97 6.95 27.45
C THR A 470 -8.58 7.90 26.33
N HIS A 471 -7.69 7.50 25.43
CA HIS A 471 -7.13 8.35 24.38
C HIS A 471 -7.31 7.73 22.99
N TYR A 472 -8.45 7.09 22.75
CA TYR A 472 -8.78 6.45 21.47
C TYR A 472 -8.60 7.40 20.26
N ASN A 473 -9.08 8.64 20.34
CA ASN A 473 -8.96 9.64 19.25
C ASN A 473 -7.52 10.11 19.00
N SER A 474 -6.56 9.77 19.87
CA SER A 474 -5.15 10.15 19.72
C SER A 474 -4.35 9.20 18.82
N PHE A 475 -4.93 8.06 18.41
CA PHE A 475 -4.22 7.09 17.59
C PHE A 475 -4.10 7.55 16.14
N MET A 476 -2.87 7.56 15.62
CA MET A 476 -2.67 7.71 14.18
C MET A 476 -2.96 6.39 13.46
N MET A 477 -3.31 6.44 12.17
CA MET A 477 -3.51 5.23 11.36
C MET A 477 -2.32 4.26 11.41
N SER A 478 -1.08 4.77 11.47
CA SER A 478 0.11 3.93 11.63
C SER A 478 0.17 3.21 12.98
N ASP A 479 -0.39 3.83 14.02
CA ASP A 479 -0.45 3.22 15.35
C ASP A 479 -1.54 2.16 15.42
N LEU A 480 -2.68 2.37 14.75
CA LEU A 480 -3.72 1.35 14.59
C LEU A 480 -3.17 0.10 13.88
N LEU A 481 -2.39 0.28 12.82
CA LEU A 481 -1.76 -0.85 12.12
C LEU A 481 -0.75 -1.60 13.01
N ARG A 482 -0.01 -0.89 13.85
CA ARG A 482 0.89 -1.50 14.85
C ARG A 482 0.12 -2.25 15.93
N LEU A 483 -1.00 -1.70 16.38
CA LEU A 483 -1.86 -2.31 17.40
C LEU A 483 -2.36 -3.68 16.99
N ALA A 484 -2.80 -3.82 15.74
CA ALA A 484 -3.27 -5.12 15.26
C ALA A 484 -2.21 -6.24 15.34
N MET A 485 -0.93 -5.90 15.40
CA MET A 485 0.15 -6.89 15.61
C MET A 485 0.21 -7.39 17.07
N ILE A 486 -0.20 -6.58 18.05
CA ILE A 486 0.00 -6.86 19.48
C ILE A 486 -1.30 -7.13 20.25
N MET A 487 -2.45 -6.64 19.77
CA MET A 487 -3.73 -6.70 20.48
C MET A 487 -4.17 -8.12 20.83
N LEU A 488 -3.93 -9.10 19.95
CA LEU A 488 -4.26 -10.50 20.26
C LEU A 488 -3.51 -11.02 21.49
N PHE A 489 -2.23 -10.62 21.65
CA PHE A 489 -1.38 -11.07 22.76
C PHE A 489 -1.78 -10.39 24.06
N LEU A 490 -2.16 -9.11 24.00
CA LEU A 490 -2.69 -8.35 25.12
C LEU A 490 -3.98 -8.98 25.65
N LEU A 491 -4.95 -9.23 24.76
CA LEU A 491 -6.23 -9.82 25.13
C LEU A 491 -6.07 -11.22 25.71
N ASN A 492 -5.17 -12.04 25.14
CA ASN A 492 -4.94 -13.41 25.61
C ASN A 492 -4.39 -13.48 27.05
N GLN A 493 -3.84 -12.39 27.60
CA GLN A 493 -3.28 -12.37 28.95
C GLN A 493 -4.32 -12.15 30.05
N PHE A 494 -5.46 -11.49 29.77
CA PHE A 494 -6.46 -11.21 30.81
C PHE A 494 -7.91 -11.53 30.43
N LEU A 495 -8.25 -11.65 29.15
CA LEU A 495 -9.64 -11.66 28.73
C LEU A 495 -10.32 -12.97 29.16
N LYS A 496 -11.15 -12.87 30.20
CA LYS A 496 -12.01 -13.93 30.75
C LYS A 496 -13.46 -13.44 30.80
N GLU A 497 -14.40 -14.31 31.19
CA GLU A 497 -15.83 -13.96 31.24
C GLU A 497 -16.11 -12.72 32.09
N SER A 498 -15.48 -12.60 33.27
CA SER A 498 -15.68 -11.46 34.16
C SER A 498 -15.10 -10.15 33.64
N SER A 499 -14.17 -10.22 32.69
CA SER A 499 -13.57 -9.05 32.02
C SER A 499 -14.52 -8.35 31.06
N ILE A 500 -15.66 -8.96 30.73
CA ILE A 500 -16.61 -8.44 29.73
C ILE A 500 -17.93 -8.06 30.43
N LYS A 501 -18.57 -6.97 29.99
CA LYS A 501 -19.90 -6.58 30.45
C LYS A 501 -20.89 -7.75 30.26
N ARG A 502 -21.69 -8.08 31.28
CA ARG A 502 -22.62 -9.23 31.26
C ARG A 502 -23.62 -9.18 30.11
N ASN A 503 -24.19 -8.00 29.84
CA ASN A 503 -25.16 -7.82 28.76
C ASN A 503 -24.53 -8.09 27.39
N GLU A 504 -23.33 -7.56 27.15
CA GLU A 504 -22.58 -7.81 25.91
C GLU A 504 -22.23 -9.28 25.74
N THR A 505 -21.83 -9.94 26.83
CA THR A 505 -21.55 -11.39 26.84
C THR A 505 -22.75 -12.20 26.38
N ALA A 506 -23.94 -11.92 26.93
CA ALA A 506 -25.17 -12.61 26.53
C ALA A 506 -25.55 -12.34 25.07
N MET A 507 -25.41 -11.09 24.61
CA MET A 507 -25.71 -10.71 23.23
C MET A 507 -24.75 -11.35 22.22
N ILE A 508 -23.45 -11.42 22.52
CA ILE A 508 -22.46 -12.07 21.66
C ILE A 508 -22.71 -13.58 21.66
N GLN A 509 -22.92 -14.18 22.84
CA GLN A 509 -23.19 -15.62 22.96
C GLN A 509 -24.39 -16.05 22.10
N GLN A 510 -25.48 -15.29 22.13
CA GLN A 510 -26.66 -15.54 21.30
C GLN A 510 -26.35 -15.44 19.81
N ARG A 511 -25.57 -14.43 19.39
CA ARG A 511 -25.23 -14.21 17.98
C ARG A 511 -24.31 -15.28 17.40
N ILE A 512 -23.39 -15.81 18.20
CA ILE A 512 -22.47 -16.87 17.76
C ILE A 512 -23.06 -18.29 17.95
N ASP A 513 -24.31 -18.40 18.42
CA ASP A 513 -25.00 -19.66 18.72
C ASP A 513 -24.17 -20.60 19.62
N ALA A 514 -23.52 -20.03 20.65
CA ALA A 514 -22.64 -20.80 21.54
C ALA A 514 -23.34 -21.28 22.81
N PHE A 515 -23.28 -22.59 23.05
CA PHE A 515 -23.79 -23.21 24.28
C PHE A 515 -23.03 -22.82 25.55
N ARG A 516 -21.76 -22.41 25.44
CA ARG A 516 -20.89 -22.10 26.59
C ARG A 516 -20.48 -20.62 26.58
N VAL A 517 -20.68 -19.93 27.71
CA VAL A 517 -20.31 -18.51 27.90
C VAL A 517 -18.80 -18.29 27.73
N ASN A 518 -17.99 -19.26 28.15
CA ASN A 518 -16.53 -19.26 28.00
C ASN A 518 -16.04 -19.21 26.53
N SER A 519 -16.92 -19.37 25.55
CA SER A 519 -16.59 -19.19 24.13
C SER A 519 -16.50 -17.72 23.72
N VAL A 520 -17.11 -16.79 24.48
CA VAL A 520 -17.16 -15.36 24.14
C VAL A 520 -15.79 -14.68 24.18
N PRO A 521 -14.97 -14.80 25.26
CA PRO A 521 -13.61 -14.26 25.24
C PRO A 521 -12.76 -14.82 24.08
N LYS A 522 -12.92 -16.11 23.77
CA LYS A 522 -12.18 -16.78 22.69
C LYS A 522 -12.54 -16.23 21.32
N ILE A 523 -13.82 -16.01 21.02
CA ILE A 523 -14.23 -15.49 19.71
C ILE A 523 -13.77 -14.04 19.51
N ILE A 524 -13.73 -13.23 20.57
CA ILE A 524 -13.17 -11.86 20.51
C ILE A 524 -11.68 -11.90 20.17
N ILE A 525 -10.91 -12.80 20.80
CA ILE A 525 -9.49 -13.01 20.46
C ILE A 525 -9.36 -13.50 19.01
N PHE A 526 -10.23 -14.42 18.56
CA PHE A 526 -10.22 -14.89 17.16
C PHE A 526 -10.46 -13.76 16.15
N CYS A 527 -11.33 -12.79 16.44
CA CYS A 527 -11.49 -11.60 15.59
C CYS A 527 -10.15 -10.89 15.35
N TRP A 528 -9.37 -10.68 16.41
CA TRP A 528 -8.04 -10.05 16.31
C TRP A 528 -7.01 -10.95 15.61
N ILE A 529 -7.09 -12.27 15.76
CA ILE A 529 -6.24 -13.22 15.02
C ILE A 529 -6.50 -13.11 13.51
N HIS A 530 -7.76 -13.11 13.08
CA HIS A 530 -8.10 -13.00 11.66
C HIS A 530 -7.68 -11.64 11.10
N VAL A 531 -7.91 -10.53 11.82
CA VAL A 531 -7.41 -9.20 11.41
C VAL A 531 -5.88 -9.20 11.25
N ALA A 532 -5.13 -9.78 12.19
CA ALA A 532 -3.68 -9.84 12.11
C ALA A 532 -3.19 -10.68 10.92
N LYS A 533 -3.82 -11.84 10.66
CA LYS A 533 -3.55 -12.67 9.48
C LYS A 533 -3.84 -11.92 8.19
N THR A 534 -5.02 -11.31 8.07
CA THR A 534 -5.39 -10.50 6.92
C THR A 534 -4.37 -9.39 6.70
N MET A 535 -3.94 -8.68 7.75
CA MET A 535 -2.94 -7.63 7.60
C MET A 535 -1.59 -8.12 7.09
N LYS A 536 -1.12 -9.27 7.58
CA LYS A 536 0.11 -9.89 7.10
C LYS A 536 0.00 -10.23 5.62
N ALA A 537 -1.11 -10.83 5.20
CA ALA A 537 -1.37 -11.17 3.82
C ALA A 537 -1.47 -9.90 2.95
N VAL A 538 -2.24 -8.91 3.41
CA VAL A 538 -2.46 -7.63 2.71
C VAL A 538 -1.15 -6.93 2.41
N PHE A 539 -0.29 -6.73 3.40
CA PHE A 539 0.96 -5.99 3.24
C PHE A 539 2.15 -6.89 2.87
N ASN A 540 1.90 -8.00 2.16
CA ASN A 540 2.97 -8.86 1.66
C ASN A 540 3.79 -8.16 0.55
N LYS A 541 5.11 -8.37 0.55
CA LYS A 541 6.05 -7.72 -0.38
C LYS A 541 5.95 -8.24 -1.81
N LYS A 542 5.57 -9.49 -1.95
CA LYS A 542 5.39 -10.19 -3.22
C LYS A 542 4.10 -10.97 -3.14
N PHE A 543 3.35 -10.98 -4.21
CA PHE A 543 2.22 -11.87 -4.36
C PHE A 543 2.56 -12.89 -5.44
N THR A 544 2.15 -14.12 -5.19
CA THR A 544 2.15 -15.24 -6.13
C THR A 544 0.71 -15.68 -6.33
N SER A 545 0.49 -16.74 -7.12
CA SER A 545 -0.85 -17.27 -7.24
C SER A 545 -1.45 -17.64 -5.86
N ASP A 546 -0.68 -18.37 -5.07
CA ASP A 546 -1.07 -18.91 -3.77
C ASP A 546 -1.22 -17.79 -2.72
N SER A 547 -0.40 -16.74 -2.78
CA SER A 547 -0.52 -15.59 -1.88
C SER A 547 -1.87 -14.89 -2.02
N TYR A 548 -2.45 -14.87 -3.24
CA TYR A 548 -3.78 -14.31 -3.47
C TYR A 548 -4.90 -15.22 -2.96
N GLU A 549 -4.69 -16.53 -2.96
CA GLU A 549 -5.63 -17.49 -2.37
C GLU A 549 -5.64 -17.37 -0.84
N GLU A 550 -4.45 -17.29 -0.22
CA GLU A 550 -4.30 -17.00 1.21
C GLU A 550 -5.00 -15.68 1.58
N LEU A 551 -4.79 -14.63 0.78
CA LEU A 551 -5.43 -13.32 1.00
C LEU A 551 -6.96 -13.40 0.92
N GLN A 552 -7.50 -14.12 -0.05
CA GLN A 552 -8.95 -14.33 -0.18
C GLN A 552 -9.53 -15.03 1.03
N GLN A 553 -8.88 -16.12 1.42
CA GLN A 553 -9.30 -16.91 2.57
C GLN A 553 -9.30 -16.04 3.83
N CYS A 554 -8.26 -15.22 4.03
CA CYS A 554 -8.20 -14.28 5.15
C CYS A 554 -9.41 -13.32 5.15
N PHE A 555 -9.79 -12.78 3.99
CA PHE A 555 -10.96 -11.90 3.89
C PHE A 555 -12.28 -12.62 4.12
N GLU A 556 -12.46 -13.83 3.60
CA GLU A 556 -13.67 -14.63 3.81
C GLU A 556 -13.85 -14.99 5.29
N GLU A 557 -12.76 -15.40 5.95
CA GLU A 557 -12.75 -15.67 7.39
C GLU A 557 -13.09 -14.42 8.20
N GLU A 558 -12.45 -13.28 7.87
CA GLU A 558 -12.69 -12.01 8.52
C GLU A 558 -14.14 -11.51 8.34
N PHE A 559 -14.66 -11.62 7.11
CA PHE A 559 -16.03 -11.28 6.75
C PHE A 559 -17.05 -12.17 7.45
N SER A 560 -16.70 -13.43 7.73
CA SER A 560 -17.53 -14.36 8.47
C SER A 560 -17.56 -14.05 9.97
N ILE A 561 -16.42 -13.69 10.57
CA ILE A 561 -16.31 -13.59 12.03
C ILE A 561 -16.67 -12.20 12.57
N LEU A 562 -16.23 -11.12 11.92
CA LEU A 562 -16.39 -9.76 12.46
C LEU A 562 -17.87 -9.36 12.61
N PRO A 563 -18.73 -9.49 11.58
CA PRO A 563 -20.14 -9.11 11.70
C PRO A 563 -20.93 -9.99 12.70
N LYS A 564 -20.51 -11.25 12.91
CA LYS A 564 -21.12 -12.14 13.90
C LYS A 564 -20.88 -11.66 15.32
N VAL A 565 -19.65 -11.26 15.65
CA VAL A 565 -19.30 -10.79 17.00
C VAL A 565 -19.70 -9.32 17.20
N PHE A 566 -19.50 -8.48 16.19
CA PHE A 566 -19.65 -7.03 16.25
C PHE A 566 -20.62 -6.57 15.14
N VAL A 567 -21.87 -6.26 15.52
CA VAL A 567 -22.93 -5.88 14.56
C VAL A 567 -22.59 -4.63 13.75
N ASN A 568 -21.74 -3.74 14.28
CA ASN A 568 -21.25 -2.54 13.61
C ASN A 568 -20.40 -2.80 12.35
N PHE A 569 -20.02 -4.06 12.12
CA PHE A 569 -19.35 -4.51 10.90
C PHE A 569 -20.31 -5.06 9.84
N VAL A 570 -21.59 -5.26 10.18
CA VAL A 570 -22.63 -5.62 9.20
C VAL A 570 -22.78 -4.49 8.20
N ASN A 571 -22.72 -4.83 6.92
CA ASN A 571 -22.84 -3.95 5.77
C ASN A 571 -21.85 -2.77 5.76
N LEU A 572 -20.68 -2.95 6.39
CA LEU A 572 -19.66 -1.91 6.42
C LEU A 572 -18.92 -1.83 5.08
N PRO A 573 -18.90 -0.67 4.38
CA PRO A 573 -18.17 -0.52 3.13
C PRO A 573 -16.68 -0.90 3.24
N ASN A 574 -16.03 -0.58 4.36
CA ASN A 574 -14.62 -0.89 4.63
C ASN A 574 -14.32 -2.40 4.66
N ILE A 575 -15.31 -3.23 5.00
CA ILE A 575 -15.17 -4.68 4.89
C ILE A 575 -15.39 -5.12 3.44
N HIS A 576 -16.44 -4.61 2.80
CA HIS A 576 -16.80 -5.00 1.43
C HIS A 576 -15.67 -4.71 0.42
N ILE A 577 -14.96 -3.58 0.55
CA ILE A 577 -13.86 -3.24 -0.35
C ILE A 577 -12.71 -4.26 -0.31
N ASN A 578 -12.56 -5.02 0.77
CA ASN A 578 -11.57 -6.08 0.85
C ASN A 578 -11.86 -7.24 -0.11
N MET A 579 -13.14 -7.47 -0.43
CA MET A 579 -13.51 -8.45 -1.46
C MET A 579 -13.06 -8.03 -2.87
N HIS A 580 -12.74 -6.75 -3.04
CA HIS A 580 -12.14 -6.22 -4.25
C HIS A 580 -10.61 -6.17 -4.16
N ALA A 581 -9.98 -6.65 -3.07
CA ALA A 581 -8.54 -6.50 -2.84
C ALA A 581 -7.66 -7.06 -3.96
N LYS A 582 -8.12 -8.13 -4.61
CA LYS A 582 -7.49 -8.73 -5.78
C LYS A 582 -7.51 -7.83 -7.02
N THR A 583 -8.36 -6.80 -7.00
CA THR A 583 -8.41 -5.70 -7.97
C THR A 583 -7.49 -4.53 -7.59
N PHE A 584 -6.57 -4.63 -6.62
CA PHE A 584 -5.68 -3.49 -6.25
C PHE A 584 -4.18 -3.74 -6.45
N GLY A 585 -3.78 -4.85 -7.09
CA GLY A 585 -2.37 -5.25 -7.25
C GLY A 585 -1.72 -5.59 -5.90
N THR A 586 -0.38 -5.63 -5.82
CA THR A 586 0.27 -5.78 -4.51
C THR A 586 0.00 -4.53 -3.66
N LEU A 587 -0.66 -4.72 -2.51
CA LEU A 587 -1.21 -3.62 -1.70
C LEU A 587 -0.13 -2.70 -1.10
N ILE A 588 1.15 -3.11 -1.17
CA ILE A 588 2.31 -2.26 -0.88
C ILE A 588 2.55 -1.19 -1.95
N ASN A 589 2.39 -1.53 -3.23
CA ASN A 589 2.75 -0.63 -4.33
C ASN A 589 1.74 0.50 -4.51
N THR A 590 0.54 0.32 -4.00
CA THR A 590 -0.56 1.28 -3.98
C THR A 590 -0.75 1.86 -2.58
N GLN A 591 0.10 1.46 -1.63
CA GLN A 591 0.04 1.91 -0.25
C GLN A 591 0.30 3.40 -0.15
N VAL A 592 -0.61 4.09 0.54
CA VAL A 592 -0.58 5.54 0.72
C VAL A 592 0.35 5.97 1.85
N GLY A 593 0.95 5.03 2.58
CA GLY A 593 1.81 5.34 3.74
C GLY A 593 2.99 6.29 3.45
N ILE A 594 3.65 6.20 2.28
CA ILE A 594 4.68 7.18 1.90
C ILE A 594 4.04 8.52 1.49
N LYS A 595 2.88 8.47 0.85
CA LYS A 595 2.08 9.65 0.47
C LYS A 595 1.66 10.43 1.73
N GLU A 596 1.23 9.75 2.79
CA GLU A 596 0.98 10.30 4.13
C GLU A 596 2.19 11.03 4.73
N MET A 597 3.40 10.51 4.52
CA MET A 597 4.62 11.20 4.97
C MET A 597 4.82 12.52 4.23
N VAL A 598 4.48 12.59 2.93
CA VAL A 598 4.50 13.85 2.16
C VAL A 598 3.52 14.85 2.77
N TYR A 599 2.29 14.42 3.10
CA TYR A 599 1.30 15.29 3.76
C TYR A 599 1.77 15.80 5.12
N ARG A 600 2.38 14.94 5.95
CA ARG A 600 2.95 15.33 7.25
C ARG A 600 4.00 16.43 7.13
N ILE A 601 4.83 16.39 6.08
CA ILE A 601 5.82 17.42 5.81
C ILE A 601 5.13 18.76 5.54
N PHE A 602 4.09 18.78 4.70
CA PHE A 602 3.34 19.99 4.40
C PHE A 602 2.55 20.51 5.60
N LYS A 603 1.82 19.64 6.32
CA LYS A 603 1.13 20.00 7.58
C LYS A 603 2.08 20.63 8.60
N GLY A 604 3.26 20.05 8.79
CA GLY A 604 4.29 20.59 9.69
C GLY A 604 4.87 21.95 9.27
N MET A 605 4.63 22.38 8.03
CA MET A 605 5.03 23.68 7.52
C MET A 605 3.93 24.74 7.66
N VAL A 606 2.65 24.34 7.74
CA VAL A 606 1.52 25.30 7.79
C VAL A 606 1.69 26.35 8.90
N PRO A 607 2.07 26.00 10.15
CA PRO A 607 2.28 26.99 11.21
C PRO A 607 3.42 28.00 10.95
N LYS A 608 4.26 27.74 9.94
CA LYS A 608 5.41 28.58 9.53
C LYS A 608 5.10 29.44 8.30
N THR A 609 3.86 29.40 7.80
CA THR A 609 3.40 30.24 6.68
C THR A 609 2.80 31.54 7.20
N ASN A 610 2.44 32.46 6.31
CA ASN A 610 1.68 33.67 6.70
C ASN A 610 0.19 33.41 7.00
N CYS A 611 -0.25 32.15 6.95
CA CYS A 611 -1.62 31.68 7.17
C CYS A 611 -2.70 32.34 6.27
N LYS A 612 -2.32 33.09 5.24
CA LYS A 612 -3.24 33.77 4.31
C LYS A 612 -3.34 33.06 2.97
N ASN A 613 -2.20 32.74 2.37
CA ASN A 613 -2.10 32.04 1.08
C ASN A 613 -1.24 30.79 1.25
N ILE A 614 -1.72 29.87 2.09
CA ILE A 614 -0.97 28.68 2.51
C ILE A 614 -0.55 27.86 1.30
N ASP A 615 -1.47 27.62 0.37
CA ASP A 615 -1.25 26.93 -0.91
C ASP A 615 -0.08 27.52 -1.71
N LEU A 616 -0.07 28.86 -1.88
CA LEU A 616 0.98 29.56 -2.61
C LEU A 616 2.33 29.51 -1.88
N ASP A 617 2.32 29.67 -0.56
CA ASP A 617 3.54 29.61 0.26
C ASP A 617 4.17 28.21 0.20
N LEU A 618 3.36 27.16 0.30
CA LEU A 618 3.79 25.77 0.16
C LEU A 618 4.34 25.49 -1.25
N LEU A 619 3.68 25.98 -2.31
CA LEU A 619 4.16 25.82 -3.69
C LEU A 619 5.47 26.55 -3.96
N LYS A 620 5.61 27.80 -3.51
CA LYS A 620 6.87 28.56 -3.65
C LYS A 620 8.03 27.82 -3.00
N ARG A 621 7.80 27.29 -1.80
CA ARG A 621 8.81 26.51 -1.09
C ARG A 621 9.15 25.23 -1.83
N TYR A 622 8.15 24.46 -2.27
CA TYR A 622 8.36 23.25 -3.05
C TYR A 622 9.16 23.52 -4.32
N ASN A 623 8.77 24.51 -5.12
CA ASN A 623 9.48 24.91 -6.34
C ASN A 623 10.92 25.33 -6.06
N THR A 624 11.16 26.04 -4.96
CA THR A 624 12.51 26.41 -4.53
C THR A 624 13.36 25.18 -4.22
N LEU A 625 12.84 24.25 -3.41
CA LEU A 625 13.54 23.00 -3.06
C LEU A 625 13.78 22.12 -4.30
N PHE A 626 12.82 22.06 -5.21
CA PHE A 626 12.93 21.31 -6.45
C PHE A 626 13.98 21.90 -7.39
N ALA A 627 14.05 23.23 -7.49
CA ALA A 627 15.09 23.92 -8.27
C ALA A 627 16.49 23.70 -7.68
N ILE A 628 16.64 23.83 -6.35
CA ILE A 628 17.93 23.55 -5.67
C ILE A 628 18.34 22.09 -5.91
N ARG A 629 17.40 21.14 -5.84
CA ARG A 629 17.66 19.74 -6.16
C ARG A 629 18.15 19.58 -7.59
N TYR A 630 17.43 20.11 -8.57
CA TYR A 630 17.82 19.99 -9.98
C TYR A 630 19.26 20.48 -10.20
N LEU A 631 19.65 21.59 -9.57
CA LEU A 631 21.02 22.09 -9.61
C LEU A 631 22.02 21.19 -8.86
N ALA A 632 21.65 20.65 -7.71
CA ALA A 632 22.48 19.72 -6.93
C ALA A 632 22.70 18.37 -7.65
N ASP A 633 21.71 17.90 -8.40
CA ASP A 633 21.76 16.70 -9.24
C ASP A 633 22.52 16.95 -10.58
N GLY A 634 23.18 18.12 -10.74
CA GLY A 634 24.00 18.46 -11.91
C GLY A 634 23.25 19.16 -13.05
N GLY A 635 22.02 19.58 -12.82
CA GLY A 635 21.19 20.32 -13.77
C GLY A 635 21.82 21.65 -14.21
N ILE A 636 21.47 22.07 -15.43
CA ILE A 636 21.96 23.32 -16.04
C ILE A 636 20.86 24.37 -15.95
N ASP A 637 21.19 25.53 -15.38
CA ASP A 637 20.36 26.73 -15.48
C ASP A 637 20.54 27.33 -16.89
N PRO A 638 19.47 27.45 -17.69
CA PRO A 638 19.54 27.97 -19.06
C PRO A 638 20.13 29.38 -19.16
N ARG A 639 20.09 30.16 -18.07
CA ARG A 639 20.64 31.52 -18.02
C ARG A 639 22.17 31.53 -17.97
N PHE A 640 22.79 30.45 -17.49
CA PHE A 640 24.23 30.40 -17.20
C PHE A 640 25.03 29.42 -18.07
N ASN A 641 24.37 28.62 -18.93
CA ASN A 641 24.99 27.68 -19.90
C ASN A 641 26.08 26.75 -19.33
N ARG A 642 26.14 26.58 -18.00
CA ARG A 642 27.13 25.77 -17.28
C ARG A 642 26.45 25.16 -16.05
N SER A 643 26.89 23.96 -15.65
CA SER A 643 26.46 23.32 -14.40
C SER A 643 26.90 24.17 -13.21
N CYS A 644 26.00 24.43 -12.26
CA CYS A 644 26.32 25.20 -11.05
C CYS A 644 27.12 24.34 -10.06
N THR A 645 28.45 24.32 -10.20
CA THR A 645 29.39 23.59 -9.32
C THR A 645 29.29 23.96 -7.84
N GLY A 646 28.71 25.12 -7.53
CA GLY A 646 28.45 25.56 -6.16
C GLY A 646 27.39 24.74 -5.41
N PHE A 647 26.50 24.02 -6.11
CA PHE A 647 25.46 23.17 -5.51
C PHE A 647 25.87 21.69 -5.37
N THR A 648 26.89 21.26 -6.12
CA THR A 648 27.40 19.88 -6.05
C THR A 648 28.40 19.66 -4.90
N ASN A 649 28.99 20.74 -4.36
CA ASN A 649 30.08 20.70 -3.35
C ASN A 649 29.68 21.25 -1.97
N SER A 650 28.39 21.43 -1.71
CA SER A 650 27.90 22.19 -0.54
C SER A 650 27.06 21.32 0.39
N ASN A 651 27.15 21.61 1.69
CA ASN A 651 26.48 20.93 2.82
C ASN A 651 24.94 21.17 2.82
N PHE A 652 24.29 21.18 1.65
CA PHE A 652 22.85 21.34 1.48
C PHE A 652 22.04 20.13 1.97
N GLY A 653 22.70 19.05 2.39
CA GLY A 653 22.05 17.86 2.96
C GLY A 653 21.05 18.20 4.07
N GLN A 654 21.34 19.21 4.90
CA GLN A 654 20.43 19.62 5.98
C GLN A 654 19.12 20.26 5.49
N LEU A 655 19.13 20.98 4.36
CA LEU A 655 17.92 21.56 3.76
C LEU A 655 16.96 20.48 3.23
N PHE A 656 17.50 19.28 3.01
CA PHE A 656 16.83 18.14 2.42
C PHE A 656 16.47 17.04 3.43
N LEU A 657 16.95 17.08 4.68
CA LEU A 657 16.67 16.05 5.70
C LEU A 657 15.19 15.72 5.89
N ASN A 658 14.29 16.71 5.79
CA ASN A 658 12.85 16.49 5.95
C ASN A 658 12.16 16.01 4.65
N TRP A 659 12.70 16.35 3.48
CA TRP A 659 12.10 16.01 2.17
C TRP A 659 12.68 14.71 1.58
N TYR A 660 13.85 14.32 2.08
CA TYR A 660 14.59 13.16 1.68
C TYR A 660 14.80 12.37 2.95
N VAL A 661 13.78 11.59 3.33
CA VAL A 661 14.04 10.39 4.12
C VAL A 661 14.98 9.56 3.26
N THR A 662 16.26 9.81 3.48
CA THR A 662 17.37 9.10 2.87
C THR A 662 17.49 7.84 3.68
N GLU A 663 17.62 6.69 3.01
CA GLU A 663 18.43 5.63 3.62
C GLU A 663 19.73 6.29 4.07
N ASP A 664 20.02 6.21 5.38
CA ASP A 664 21.10 6.90 6.07
C ASP A 664 22.25 7.33 5.14
N LYS A 665 22.11 8.55 4.59
CA LYS A 665 23.13 9.18 3.74
C LYS A 665 24.30 9.74 4.55
N TYR A 666 24.50 9.24 5.76
CA TYR A 666 25.79 9.36 6.44
C TYR A 666 26.80 8.28 6.01
N SER A 667 26.37 7.36 5.14
CA SER A 667 27.19 6.24 4.65
C SER A 667 28.09 6.59 3.47
N THR A 668 27.91 7.73 2.80
CA THR A 668 28.77 8.13 1.67
C THR A 668 28.87 9.65 1.60
N GLU A 669 30.12 10.15 1.68
CA GLU A 669 30.52 11.53 1.36
C GLU A 669 30.19 12.61 2.41
N ALA A 670 30.99 12.60 3.48
CA ALA A 670 31.56 13.83 4.03
C ALA A 670 33.07 13.58 4.19
N THR A 671 33.77 13.55 3.05
CA THR A 671 35.19 13.88 3.01
C THR A 671 35.26 15.40 3.07
N GLU A 672 34.89 15.97 4.21
CA GLU A 672 35.36 17.31 4.52
C GLU A 672 36.88 17.22 4.54
N GLN A 673 37.50 17.96 3.62
CA GLN A 673 38.87 18.41 3.74
C GLN A 673 38.95 19.26 5.03
N VAL A 674 38.98 18.58 6.17
CA VAL A 674 39.54 19.14 7.39
C VAL A 674 41.04 19.06 7.16
N GLN A 675 41.65 20.23 7.10
CA GLN A 675 43.10 20.38 7.13
C GLN A 675 43.70 19.41 8.14
N ASP A 676 44.75 18.71 7.69
CA ASP A 676 45.58 17.84 8.51
C ASP A 676 46.00 18.56 9.79
N ASP A 677 45.30 18.25 10.88
CA ASP A 677 45.84 18.29 12.24
C ASP A 677 45.81 16.83 12.75
N ASP A 678 46.75 16.07 12.22
CA ASP A 678 47.63 15.10 12.89
C ASP A 678 47.10 14.47 14.21
N ASP A 679 46.28 13.40 14.13
CA ASP A 679 46.33 12.22 15.05
C ASP A 679 45.40 11.05 14.60
N ASP A 680 45.33 10.75 13.29
CA ASP A 680 44.57 9.58 12.80
C ASP A 680 45.33 8.28 13.14
N THR A 681 45.03 7.66 14.29
CA THR A 681 45.64 6.38 14.65
C THR A 681 44.99 5.24 13.85
N LYS A 682 45.70 4.70 12.86
CA LYS A 682 45.29 3.49 12.11
C LYS A 682 45.60 2.24 12.93
N ILE A 683 44.60 1.39 13.13
CA ILE A 683 44.74 0.13 13.89
C ILE A 683 44.40 -1.04 12.99
N ILE A 684 45.17 -2.10 13.08
CA ILE A 684 44.94 -3.34 12.34
C ILE A 684 43.95 -4.21 13.12
N SER A 685 42.89 -4.62 12.44
CA SER A 685 41.94 -5.61 12.93
C SER A 685 42.60 -7.00 12.99
N PRO A 686 42.39 -7.79 14.04
CA PRO A 686 42.89 -9.17 14.11
C PRO A 686 41.94 -10.20 13.48
N VAL A 687 40.90 -9.74 12.78
CA VAL A 687 39.89 -10.55 12.11
C VAL A 687 39.64 -10.00 10.72
N ASN A 688 39.49 -10.91 9.77
CA ASN A 688 39.69 -10.61 8.35
C ASN A 688 38.50 -9.85 7.71
N PHE A 689 37.29 -10.02 8.27
CA PHE A 689 36.08 -9.39 7.76
C PHE A 689 35.82 -7.98 8.32
N ILE A 690 36.69 -7.50 9.25
CA ILE A 690 36.75 -6.09 9.63
C ILE A 690 38.06 -5.49 9.16
N SER A 691 37.97 -4.39 8.40
CA SER A 691 39.13 -3.70 7.86
C SER A 691 39.01 -2.18 8.01
N ASN A 692 40.11 -1.46 7.75
CA ASN A 692 40.16 0.00 7.70
C ASN A 692 39.65 0.71 8.98
N ILE A 693 40.11 0.25 10.15
CA ILE A 693 39.80 0.88 11.44
C ILE A 693 40.56 2.22 11.57
N SER A 694 39.82 3.31 11.74
CA SER A 694 40.34 4.67 11.95
C SER A 694 39.75 5.26 13.23
N LEU A 695 40.62 5.74 14.13
CA LEU A 695 40.25 6.47 15.35
C LEU A 695 40.57 7.95 15.18
N LYS A 696 39.63 8.85 15.56
CA LYS A 696 39.81 10.31 15.42
C LYS A 696 39.50 11.07 16.70
N LYS A 697 40.16 12.23 16.84
CA LYS A 697 40.06 13.20 17.95
C LYS A 697 40.24 12.54 19.33
N ARG A 698 41.49 12.39 19.73
CA ARG A 698 41.86 11.91 21.08
C ARG A 698 41.28 12.84 22.15
N MET A 699 40.65 12.27 23.17
CA MET A 699 40.02 13.04 24.24
C MET A 699 41.06 13.62 25.20
N SER A 700 40.84 14.85 25.63
CA SER A 700 41.64 15.47 26.69
C SER A 700 41.29 14.85 28.05
N LYS A 701 42.23 14.97 29.01
CA LYS A 701 42.04 14.45 30.37
C LYS A 701 40.81 15.05 31.06
N GLN A 702 40.55 16.35 30.86
CA GLN A 702 39.39 17.04 31.44
C GLN A 702 38.05 16.53 30.88
N GLU A 703 37.95 16.33 29.56
CA GLU A 703 36.73 15.80 28.94
C GLU A 703 36.45 14.35 29.39
N ARG A 704 37.51 13.54 29.48
CA ARG A 704 37.42 12.17 30.01
C ARG A 704 36.95 12.14 31.46
N ASP A 705 37.51 12.99 32.32
CA ASP A 705 37.19 12.97 33.74
C ASP A 705 35.75 13.48 33.99
N LYS A 706 35.28 14.49 33.23
CA LYS A 706 33.88 14.93 33.24
C LYS A 706 32.92 13.81 32.83
N LEU A 707 33.32 12.99 31.87
CA LEU A 707 32.52 11.90 31.36
C LEU A 707 32.51 10.67 32.30
N LEU A 708 33.64 10.37 32.94
CA LEU A 708 33.70 9.32 33.97
C LEU A 708 32.86 9.67 35.21
N LEU A 709 32.63 10.96 35.50
CA LEU A 709 31.67 11.38 36.54
C LEU A 709 30.22 11.01 36.20
N THR A 710 29.87 10.93 34.91
CA THR A 710 28.52 10.52 34.46
C THR A 710 28.37 9.01 34.24
N LEU A 711 29.46 8.25 34.22
CA LEU A 711 29.48 6.80 33.99
C LEU A 711 29.98 6.07 35.25
N HIS A 712 29.12 6.01 36.27
CA HIS A 712 29.41 5.25 37.50
C HIS A 712 29.67 3.77 37.15
N ASN A 713 30.63 3.14 37.81
CA ASN A 713 31.01 1.72 37.64
C ASN A 713 31.58 1.31 36.27
N PHE A 714 31.90 2.26 35.39
CA PHE A 714 32.48 2.01 34.06
C PHE A 714 33.63 0.99 34.04
N LYS A 715 34.58 1.10 34.98
CA LYS A 715 35.73 0.17 35.03
C LYS A 715 35.31 -1.25 35.39
N THR A 716 34.31 -1.40 36.25
CA THR A 716 33.76 -2.69 36.67
C THR A 716 33.00 -3.34 35.52
N GLU A 717 32.14 -2.59 34.81
CA GLU A 717 31.42 -3.11 33.64
C GLU A 717 32.35 -3.45 32.48
N LEU A 718 33.37 -2.63 32.26
CA LEU A 718 34.41 -2.91 31.26
C LEU A 718 35.19 -4.18 31.62
N PHE A 719 35.55 -4.36 32.90
CA PHE A 719 36.21 -5.56 33.38
C PHE A 719 35.32 -6.80 33.22
N LEU A 720 34.06 -6.72 33.66
CA LEU A 720 33.07 -7.80 33.52
C LEU A 720 32.85 -8.19 32.06
N SER A 721 32.84 -7.23 31.13
CA SER A 721 32.72 -7.50 29.70
C SER A 721 33.89 -8.34 29.18
N TYR A 722 35.13 -8.04 29.59
CA TYR A 722 36.31 -8.83 29.19
C TYR A 722 36.38 -10.19 29.88
N VAL A 723 35.89 -10.29 31.12
CA VAL A 723 35.71 -11.57 31.84
C VAL A 723 34.72 -12.45 31.08
N TYR A 724 33.56 -11.91 30.72
CA TYR A 724 32.52 -12.64 29.96
C TYR A 724 33.04 -13.15 28.61
N MET A 725 33.98 -12.42 28.00
CA MET A 725 34.64 -12.78 26.74
C MET A 725 35.87 -13.67 26.91
N LYS A 726 36.20 -14.10 28.15
CA LYS A 726 37.36 -14.93 28.51
C LYS A 726 38.73 -14.30 28.19
N PHE A 727 38.85 -12.97 28.30
CA PHE A 727 40.07 -12.21 28.03
C PHE A 727 40.51 -11.31 29.21
N GLU A 728 40.40 -11.84 30.42
CA GLU A 728 40.67 -11.16 31.70
C GLU A 728 42.08 -10.54 31.79
N ALA A 729 43.08 -11.23 31.21
CA ALA A 729 44.47 -10.77 31.20
C ALA A 729 44.73 -9.55 30.30
N ALA A 730 43.80 -9.17 29.40
CA ALA A 730 43.99 -8.07 28.45
C ALA A 730 43.95 -6.68 29.09
N LEU A 731 43.29 -6.55 30.25
CA LEU A 731 43.20 -5.29 31.01
C LEU A 731 44.36 -5.10 32.00
N ILE A 732 45.17 -6.15 32.23
CA ILE A 732 46.33 -6.09 33.10
C ILE A 732 47.47 -5.41 32.34
N ASN A 733 47.86 -4.21 32.78
CA ASN A 733 48.92 -3.35 32.21
C ASN A 733 48.63 -2.58 30.91
N SER A 734 47.37 -2.49 30.46
CA SER A 734 47.02 -1.68 29.29
C SER A 734 46.62 -0.23 29.65
N SER A 735 47.30 0.76 29.07
CA SER A 735 46.86 2.15 29.15
C SER A 735 45.67 2.40 28.21
N ILE A 736 44.53 2.80 28.78
CA ILE A 736 43.30 3.06 28.01
C ILE A 736 43.40 4.45 27.37
N SER A 737 43.41 4.50 26.04
CA SER A 737 43.32 5.74 25.26
C SER A 737 41.90 5.98 24.76
N TRP A 738 41.46 7.24 24.78
CA TRP A 738 40.09 7.65 24.53
C TRP A 738 40.01 8.52 23.29
N TYR A 739 39.03 8.26 22.42
CA TYR A 739 38.84 8.94 21.14
C TYR A 739 37.35 9.23 20.94
N LYS A 740 37.02 10.37 20.33
CA LYS A 740 35.63 10.79 20.12
C LYS A 740 34.94 10.05 18.97
N PHE A 741 35.71 9.49 18.04
CA PHE A 741 35.18 8.82 16.85
C PHE A 741 35.98 7.56 16.51
N ALA A 742 35.29 6.51 16.06
CA ALA A 742 35.91 5.45 15.24
C ALA A 742 35.07 5.14 14.02
N SER A 743 35.74 4.60 13.01
CA SER A 743 35.08 3.99 11.87
C SER A 743 35.81 2.73 11.43
N TYR A 744 35.08 1.76 10.88
CA TYR A 744 35.62 0.53 10.30
C TYR A 744 34.68 0.00 9.22
N MET A 745 35.16 -0.91 8.38
CA MET A 745 34.39 -1.58 7.33
C MET A 745 34.08 -3.03 7.76
N ILE A 746 32.85 -3.50 7.54
CA ILE A 746 32.46 -4.92 7.62
C ILE A 746 32.14 -5.43 6.22
N GLU A 747 32.57 -6.65 5.90
CA GLU A 747 32.12 -7.39 4.71
C GLU A 747 30.90 -8.26 5.04
N GLU A 748 29.76 -8.03 4.37
CA GLU A 748 28.51 -8.78 4.53
C GLU A 748 28.46 -10.06 3.65
N GLU A 749 27.59 -11.02 3.96
CA GLU A 749 27.52 -12.35 3.29
C GLU A 749 27.29 -12.31 1.76
N ASN A 750 26.76 -11.20 1.24
CA ASN A 750 26.57 -10.94 -0.18
C ASN A 750 27.76 -10.22 -0.85
N GLY A 751 28.88 -10.04 -0.14
CA GLY A 751 30.09 -9.37 -0.60
C GLY A 751 30.04 -7.83 -0.57
N ILE A 752 29.00 -7.25 0.04
CA ILE A 752 28.85 -5.80 0.17
C ILE A 752 29.66 -5.30 1.37
N LEU A 753 30.47 -4.26 1.17
CA LEU A 753 31.27 -3.64 2.22
C LEU A 753 30.50 -2.48 2.87
N SER A 754 30.08 -2.67 4.12
CA SER A 754 29.34 -1.68 4.91
C SER A 754 30.30 -0.87 5.80
N LYS A 755 30.29 0.46 5.66
CA LYS A 755 31.09 1.36 6.51
C LYS A 755 30.30 1.76 7.75
N LEU A 756 30.79 1.37 8.93
CA LEU A 756 30.21 1.77 10.20
C LEU A 756 31.03 2.91 10.82
N LYS A 757 30.33 3.95 11.28
CA LYS A 757 30.90 5.08 12.03
C LYS A 757 30.23 5.16 13.39
N PHE A 758 31.04 5.28 14.43
CA PHE A 758 30.58 5.40 15.81
C PHE A 758 30.92 6.80 16.31
N THR A 759 29.88 7.57 16.63
CA THR A 759 29.93 8.83 17.38
C THR A 759 29.49 8.56 18.82
N TYR A 760 30.07 9.30 19.76
CA TYR A 760 29.97 9.02 21.19
C TYR A 760 28.52 8.95 21.73
N ILE A 761 27.95 7.74 21.72
CA ILE A 761 27.23 7.02 22.79
C ILE A 761 27.56 5.49 22.75
N SER A 762 28.41 5.02 21.82
CA SER A 762 28.60 3.57 21.60
C SER A 762 30.06 3.10 21.46
N MET A 763 31.04 3.73 22.12
CA MET A 763 32.44 3.38 21.86
C MET A 763 33.38 3.39 23.08
N ILE A 764 33.56 2.22 23.70
CA ILE A 764 34.67 1.91 24.62
C ILE A 764 35.59 0.91 23.93
N LEU A 765 36.36 1.32 22.91
CA LEU A 765 36.81 0.31 21.96
C LEU A 765 38.14 0.66 21.24
N SER A 766 39.25 0.66 21.97
CA SER A 766 40.60 0.52 21.36
C SER A 766 41.20 -0.88 21.55
N GLN A 767 40.72 -1.67 22.51
CA GLN A 767 41.10 -3.10 22.65
C GLN A 767 39.95 -4.09 22.43
N PHE A 768 38.71 -3.64 22.52
CA PHE A 768 37.52 -4.49 22.58
C PHE A 768 37.18 -5.08 21.18
N MET A 769 37.72 -4.51 20.09
CA MET A 769 37.64 -5.09 18.73
C MET A 769 38.71 -6.15 18.47
N LYS A 770 39.79 -6.20 19.28
CA LYS A 770 40.93 -7.04 18.96
C LYS A 770 40.73 -8.53 19.25
N LYS A 771 39.60 -8.94 19.82
CA LYS A 771 39.46 -10.33 20.30
C LYS A 771 38.05 -10.92 20.24
N ILE A 772 36.99 -10.10 20.17
CA ILE A 772 35.58 -10.58 20.17
C ILE A 772 35.23 -11.39 18.92
N MET A 773 35.75 -11.03 17.77
CA MET A 773 35.33 -11.65 16.52
C MET A 773 36.03 -12.99 16.21
N LYS A 774 36.88 -13.49 17.13
CA LYS A 774 37.47 -14.84 17.00
C LYS A 774 36.53 -15.94 17.52
N ASN A 775 35.53 -15.61 18.34
CA ASN A 775 34.68 -16.61 19.02
C ASN A 775 33.18 -16.54 18.68
N LEU A 776 32.75 -15.67 17.75
CA LEU A 776 31.36 -15.67 17.25
C LEU A 776 31.17 -16.55 15.99
N MET A 777 32.20 -17.31 15.58
CA MET A 777 32.14 -18.32 14.51
C MET A 777 32.98 -19.58 14.86
N GLN A 778 32.93 -19.99 16.12
CA GLN A 778 32.94 -21.39 16.55
C GLN A 778 31.68 -21.59 17.38
#